data_AF-A0A814RS10-F1
#
_entry.id   AF-A0A814RS10-F1
#
_cell.length_a   1.000
_cell.length_b   1.000
_cell.length_c   1.000
_cell.angle_alpha   90.00
_cell.angle_beta   90.00
_cell.angle_gamma   90.00
#
_symmetry.space_group_name_H-M   'P 1'
#
loop_
_entity.id
_entity.type
_entity.pdbx_description
1 polymer ?
#
loop_
_entity_poly.entity_id
_entity_poly.type
_entity_poly.pdbx_seq_one_letter_code
_entity_poly.pdbx_strand_id
1 'polypeptide(L)'
;MVNGSSYRRWQLTLPIMSTLNRMGNQLLTDLVDDNYFYLFDLKSFFTVKALNVAIPGGPKFEPLVKDVNPNDEDWNEFNDINKIIIRQPIRTEYRIAFPYLYNSYPFKVYLVWYHKPNVVFIKNEDPDLPAFYFDPLINPIAHRHTIKSVDTQIDLQIQDQYETDDEEFVLPDEFEPFLIDVPLYTDNTANGIALLWAPRPFNLRSSRTRHAIDIPLVKSWYMEHCPSEHPVKVRVSYQKLLKCFVLNALHHRKPKPQKKHYLFRSFKSTTLDWVEVGLQVCRQGYNMLNLLVHPKNLNYLHLDYNFNLKPVKTLTTKERKKSRFGNAFHLCREILRLTKLIVDYHVQYRLGNVDAFQLADGLQYIFAHVGQLTGMYRYKYKLMRQIRLCKDLKHIIYYRFNTGPVGKGPGCGIWASGWRIWLFFLRGVTPLLERWLGNLLSRQFEGRHSKGIAKTVTNQRVESHFDLELRAAVMYDILDMMPENIKQNKTRTILQHLSKAWRCWKANIPWKVPSLPIPIENMILRYVKAKADWWTSTVHYNRERIRRGATVDKTVCKKHLGRLTRLYLKAEQERQHNYVKDGPYITAEEAVAIYTTVVHWLKSRRFSPIPFPPLAYKHDTKLLILALERLKEAYSVKSRLNQSQREELGLMEQAYDNPHEALSRIKRHLLTQRAFKECEIEFMDLYSHLIPVYDVEPLEKITDAYLDQYLWYEADKRRLFQAWIKPADSEPPPLLVYKWCQGINNLQDIWDTNEGEYNVMLESQFEKLYEKIDLTLLNRLLRLIVDHNIADYMTA
;
A
#
# COMPACT_ATOMS: atom_id res chain seq x y z
N MET A 1 -27.22 -7.92 -48.87
CA MET A 1 -27.00 -7.38 -47.50
C MET A 1 -25.73 -7.91 -46.83
N VAL A 2 -25.35 -9.19 -46.99
CA VAL A 2 -24.08 -9.74 -46.46
C VAL A 2 -23.33 -10.55 -47.52
N ASN A 3 -22.04 -10.80 -47.32
CA ASN A 3 -21.15 -11.44 -48.30
C ASN A 3 -21.27 -12.98 -48.44
N GLY A 4 -22.37 -13.58 -48.01
CA GLY A 4 -22.58 -15.04 -47.98
C GLY A 4 -22.43 -15.69 -46.59
N SER A 5 -22.38 -17.03 -46.54
CA SER A 5 -22.38 -17.82 -45.29
C SER A 5 -21.19 -17.56 -44.36
N SER A 6 -20.08 -17.01 -44.89
CA SER A 6 -18.94 -16.59 -44.07
C SER A 6 -19.26 -15.43 -43.11
N TYR A 7 -20.33 -14.66 -43.38
CA TYR A 7 -20.88 -13.59 -42.55
C TYR A 7 -19.82 -12.60 -42.04
N ARG A 8 -18.94 -12.11 -42.94
CA ARG A 8 -17.79 -11.24 -42.60
C ARG A 8 -18.00 -9.77 -42.92
N ARG A 9 -18.81 -9.45 -43.92
CA ARG A 9 -19.07 -8.07 -44.38
C ARG A 9 -20.57 -7.86 -44.56
N TRP A 10 -21.02 -6.66 -44.24
CA TRP A 10 -22.40 -6.23 -44.41
C TRP A 10 -22.46 -4.92 -45.19
N GLN A 11 -23.53 -4.74 -45.95
CA GLN A 11 -23.88 -3.54 -46.70
C GLN A 11 -25.41 -3.40 -46.65
N LEU A 12 -25.87 -2.31 -46.02
CA LEU A 12 -27.28 -2.04 -45.76
C LEU A 12 -27.71 -0.74 -46.47
N THR A 13 -29.00 -0.66 -46.78
CA THR A 13 -29.61 0.54 -47.38
C THR A 13 -29.94 1.56 -46.30
N LEU A 14 -30.10 2.84 -46.68
CA LEU A 14 -30.41 3.93 -45.75
C LEU A 14 -31.73 3.71 -44.97
N PRO A 15 -32.83 3.20 -45.58
CA PRO A 15 -34.06 2.90 -44.84
C PRO A 15 -33.88 1.82 -43.75
N ILE A 16 -33.02 0.83 -44.00
CA ILE A 16 -32.71 -0.19 -42.98
C ILE A 16 -31.89 0.44 -41.85
N MET A 17 -30.90 1.25 -42.19
CA MET A 17 -30.04 1.91 -41.19
C MET A 17 -30.81 2.88 -40.30
N SER A 18 -31.71 3.69 -40.86
CA SER A 18 -32.56 4.62 -40.10
C SER A 18 -33.51 3.87 -39.16
N THR A 19 -34.11 2.78 -39.65
CA THR A 19 -34.96 1.91 -38.83
C THR A 19 -34.18 1.29 -37.67
N LEU A 20 -32.98 0.75 -37.92
CA LEU A 20 -32.14 0.17 -36.87
C LEU A 20 -31.63 1.22 -35.88
N ASN A 21 -31.29 2.43 -36.34
CA ASN A 21 -30.89 3.54 -35.47
C ASN A 21 -32.03 3.88 -34.49
N ARG A 22 -33.24 4.07 -35.02
CA ARG A 22 -34.44 4.35 -34.22
C ARG A 22 -34.74 3.26 -33.20
N MET A 23 -34.61 1.98 -33.57
CA MET A 23 -34.75 0.86 -32.61
C MET A 23 -33.66 0.85 -31.53
N GLY A 24 -32.48 1.37 -31.83
CA GLY A 24 -31.32 1.41 -30.93
C GLY A 24 -31.27 2.60 -29.97
N ASN A 25 -32.10 3.63 -30.18
CA ASN A 25 -32.04 4.92 -29.47
C ASN A 25 -31.91 4.80 -27.94
N GLN A 26 -32.63 3.85 -27.31
CA GLN A 26 -32.60 3.64 -25.85
C GLN A 26 -31.21 3.33 -25.27
N LEU A 27 -30.31 2.77 -26.10
CA LEU A 27 -28.93 2.42 -25.71
C LEU A 27 -27.90 3.45 -26.18
N LEU A 28 -28.28 4.29 -27.15
CA LEU A 28 -27.41 5.27 -27.75
C LEU A 28 -27.30 6.54 -26.90
N THR A 29 -26.32 7.35 -27.25
CA THR A 29 -26.15 8.69 -26.70
C THR A 29 -26.88 9.67 -27.59
N ASP A 30 -27.45 10.71 -27.00
CA ASP A 30 -28.06 11.83 -27.72
C ASP A 30 -27.02 12.91 -28.07
N LEU A 31 -25.76 12.72 -27.64
CA LEU A 31 -24.67 13.64 -27.93
C LEU A 31 -24.25 13.54 -29.40
N VAL A 32 -24.38 14.66 -30.11
CA VAL A 32 -23.91 14.84 -31.49
C VAL A 32 -22.49 15.40 -31.56
N ASP A 33 -22.04 16.11 -30.52
CA ASP A 33 -20.75 16.77 -30.47
C ASP A 33 -19.84 16.16 -29.38
N ASP A 34 -18.60 15.88 -29.76
CA ASP A 34 -17.55 15.38 -28.86
C ASP A 34 -17.03 16.47 -27.90
N ASN A 35 -17.36 17.75 -28.14
CA ASN A 35 -17.02 18.85 -27.23
C ASN A 35 -17.56 18.63 -25.79
N TYR A 36 -18.62 17.84 -25.63
CA TYR A 36 -19.10 17.40 -24.31
C TYR A 36 -18.00 16.72 -23.47
N PHE A 37 -17.07 16.00 -24.11
CA PHE A 37 -15.99 15.29 -23.44
C PHE A 37 -14.76 16.16 -23.14
N TYR A 38 -14.88 17.50 -23.17
CA TYR A 38 -13.79 18.38 -22.74
C TYR A 38 -13.37 18.06 -21.31
N LEU A 39 -12.07 17.83 -21.09
CA LEU A 39 -11.48 17.28 -19.85
C LEU A 39 -11.98 15.89 -19.42
N PHE A 40 -12.90 15.27 -20.16
CA PHE A 40 -13.47 13.95 -19.90
C PHE A 40 -13.12 12.92 -20.99
N ASP A 41 -12.04 13.18 -21.72
CA ASP A 41 -11.51 12.34 -22.77
C ASP A 41 -10.30 11.51 -22.31
N LEU A 42 -9.81 10.61 -23.17
CA LEU A 42 -8.67 9.75 -22.85
C LEU A 42 -7.39 10.54 -22.56
N LYS A 43 -7.11 11.64 -23.28
CA LYS A 43 -5.88 12.41 -23.11
C LYS A 43 -5.87 13.13 -21.78
N SER A 44 -7.00 13.74 -21.41
CA SER A 44 -7.17 14.35 -20.09
C SER A 44 -6.96 13.33 -18.98
N PHE A 45 -7.57 12.15 -19.05
CA PHE A 45 -7.38 11.11 -18.02
C PHE A 45 -5.94 10.57 -17.94
N PHE A 46 -5.18 10.55 -19.04
CA PHE A 46 -3.77 10.18 -18.99
C PHE A 46 -2.95 11.24 -18.25
N THR A 47 -3.21 12.52 -18.50
CA THR A 47 -2.58 13.65 -17.80
C THR A 47 -2.95 13.67 -16.32
N VAL A 48 -4.22 13.43 -15.98
CA VAL A 48 -4.71 13.26 -14.59
C VAL A 48 -3.91 12.20 -13.85
N LYS A 49 -3.72 11.03 -14.48
CA LYS A 49 -2.93 9.94 -13.89
C LYS A 49 -1.45 10.31 -13.74
N ALA A 50 -0.89 11.03 -14.72
CA ALA A 50 0.53 11.40 -14.73
C ALA A 50 0.85 12.40 -13.60
N LEU A 51 0.00 13.41 -13.43
CA LEU A 51 0.15 14.48 -12.43
C LEU A 51 -0.36 14.11 -11.03
N ASN A 52 -0.94 12.91 -10.84
CA ASN A 52 -1.58 12.50 -9.60
C ASN A 52 -2.68 13.48 -9.10
N VAL A 53 -3.44 14.05 -10.04
CA VAL A 53 -4.60 14.90 -9.75
C VAL A 53 -5.90 14.12 -9.99
N ALA A 54 -7.05 14.73 -9.69
CA ALA A 54 -8.36 14.14 -9.97
C ALA A 54 -9.34 15.19 -10.50
N ILE A 55 -10.11 14.81 -11.51
CA ILE A 55 -11.23 15.60 -12.04
C ILE A 55 -12.51 15.19 -11.29
N PRO A 56 -13.41 16.14 -10.97
CA PRO A 56 -14.75 15.80 -10.50
C PRO A 56 -15.45 14.80 -11.42
N GLY A 57 -15.98 13.70 -10.85
CA GLY A 57 -16.60 12.62 -11.63
C GLY A 57 -15.63 11.70 -12.38
N GLY A 58 -14.34 12.02 -12.46
CA GLY A 58 -13.30 11.23 -13.11
C GLY A 58 -12.66 10.14 -12.24
N PRO A 59 -11.83 9.26 -12.85
CA PRO A 59 -11.13 8.19 -12.14
C PRO A 59 -9.91 8.70 -11.34
N LYS A 60 -9.65 8.08 -10.19
CA LYS A 60 -8.44 8.31 -9.37
C LYS A 60 -7.40 7.20 -9.53
N PHE A 61 -6.12 7.55 -9.51
CA PHE A 61 -5.00 6.61 -9.72
C PHE A 61 -3.96 6.67 -8.60
N GLU A 62 -3.05 5.70 -8.63
CA GLU A 62 -1.83 5.76 -7.82
C GLU A 62 -0.82 6.73 -8.45
N PRO A 63 -0.02 7.44 -7.64
CA PRO A 63 1.04 8.33 -8.12
C PRO A 63 1.99 7.60 -9.06
N LEU A 64 2.37 8.25 -10.15
CA LEU A 64 3.30 7.69 -11.14
C LEU A 64 4.75 7.72 -10.62
N VAL A 65 5.16 8.84 -10.04
CA VAL A 65 6.44 9.04 -9.36
C VAL A 65 6.13 9.04 -7.87
N LYS A 66 6.76 8.14 -7.10
CA LYS A 66 6.49 7.95 -5.66
C LYS A 66 7.50 8.64 -4.75
N ASP A 67 8.67 8.97 -5.30
CA ASP A 67 9.84 9.40 -4.53
C ASP A 67 9.98 10.93 -4.45
N VAL A 68 9.12 11.67 -5.17
CA VAL A 68 9.05 13.14 -5.06
C VAL A 68 7.87 13.44 -4.13
N ASN A 69 8.18 13.76 -2.88
CA ASN A 69 7.19 14.30 -1.98
C ASN A 69 6.99 15.78 -2.34
N PRO A 70 5.78 16.26 -2.62
CA PRO A 70 5.54 17.68 -2.89
C PRO A 70 6.00 18.59 -1.74
N ASN A 71 6.08 18.05 -0.52
CA ASN A 71 6.57 18.75 0.66
C ASN A 71 8.11 18.85 0.73
N ASP A 72 8.82 18.12 -0.13
CA ASP A 72 10.27 18.19 -0.30
C ASP A 72 10.64 19.13 -1.46
N GLU A 73 9.68 19.90 -2.02
CA GLU A 73 10.03 21.02 -2.88
C GLU A 73 10.77 22.06 -2.03
N ASP A 74 12.03 22.30 -2.36
CA ASP A 74 12.86 23.30 -1.69
C ASP A 74 12.16 24.66 -1.70
N TRP A 75 12.15 25.33 -0.55
CA TRP A 75 11.65 26.71 -0.47
C TRP A 75 12.52 27.59 -1.35
N ASN A 76 11.93 28.05 -2.45
CA ASN A 76 12.59 28.87 -3.46
C ASN A 76 11.96 30.25 -3.50
N GLU A 77 12.72 31.26 -3.95
CA GLU A 77 12.23 32.64 -4.08
C GLU A 77 10.95 32.79 -4.93
N PHE A 78 10.70 31.84 -5.84
CA PHE A 78 9.52 31.82 -6.71
C PHE A 78 8.24 31.35 -6.01
N ASN A 79 8.34 30.56 -4.95
CA ASN A 79 7.20 30.00 -4.21
C ASN A 79 6.87 30.81 -2.95
N ASP A 80 7.49 31.99 -2.77
CA ASP A 80 7.22 32.91 -1.67
C ASP A 80 5.79 33.47 -1.75
N ILE A 81 5.03 33.26 -0.68
CA ILE A 81 3.64 33.70 -0.58
C ILE A 81 3.49 35.22 -0.73
N ASN A 82 4.50 36.01 -0.34
CA ASN A 82 4.47 37.47 -0.42
C ASN A 82 4.64 37.99 -1.87
N LYS A 83 5.21 37.17 -2.76
CA LYS A 83 5.47 37.54 -4.17
C LYS A 83 4.40 37.04 -5.13
N ILE A 84 3.44 36.24 -4.66
CA ILE A 84 2.40 35.61 -5.49
C ILE A 84 1.07 36.35 -5.31
N ILE A 85 0.56 36.96 -6.39
CA ILE A 85 -0.76 37.58 -6.40
C ILE A 85 -1.83 36.51 -6.61
N ILE A 86 -2.49 36.07 -5.54
CA ILE A 86 -3.60 35.12 -5.61
C ILE A 86 -4.92 35.86 -5.89
N ARG A 87 -5.24 36.10 -7.17
CA ARG A 87 -6.57 36.64 -7.56
C ARG A 87 -7.63 35.56 -7.67
N GLN A 88 -7.27 34.44 -8.27
CA GLN A 88 -8.12 33.27 -8.44
C GLN A 88 -7.29 32.02 -8.17
N PRO A 89 -7.80 31.05 -7.40
CA PRO A 89 -7.06 29.84 -7.11
C PRO A 89 -6.88 29.00 -8.38
N ILE A 90 -5.66 28.52 -8.62
CA ILE A 90 -5.39 27.61 -9.73
C ILE A 90 -6.09 26.28 -9.46
N ARG A 91 -7.14 25.99 -10.23
CA ARG A 91 -7.92 24.76 -10.11
C ARG A 91 -7.23 23.58 -10.77
N THR A 92 -7.64 22.37 -10.40
CA THR A 92 -7.10 21.14 -11.00
C THR A 92 -7.44 21.03 -12.49
N GLU A 93 -8.57 21.57 -12.92
CA GLU A 93 -8.97 21.60 -14.33
C GLU A 93 -7.96 22.40 -15.19
N TYR A 94 -7.43 23.52 -14.67
CA TYR A 94 -6.42 24.33 -15.38
C TYR A 94 -5.11 23.57 -15.53
N ARG A 95 -4.71 22.84 -14.48
CA ARG A 95 -3.51 21.98 -14.48
C ARG A 95 -3.59 20.84 -15.49
N ILE A 96 -4.79 20.47 -15.94
CA ILE A 96 -5.00 19.40 -16.92
C ILE A 96 -5.18 19.97 -18.33
N ALA A 97 -5.94 21.06 -18.46
CA ALA A 97 -6.14 21.77 -19.72
C ALA A 97 -4.82 22.30 -20.29
N PHE A 98 -4.00 22.92 -19.43
CA PHE A 98 -2.70 23.50 -19.79
C PHE A 98 -1.58 22.90 -18.93
N PRO A 99 -1.21 21.63 -19.19
CA PRO A 99 -0.38 20.85 -18.26
C PRO A 99 1.05 21.33 -18.13
N TYR A 100 1.59 22.03 -19.13
CA TYR A 100 2.94 22.58 -19.09
C TYR A 100 3.02 23.96 -18.43
N LEU A 101 1.91 24.67 -18.30
CA LEU A 101 1.87 26.03 -17.75
C LEU A 101 1.72 26.03 -16.23
N TYR A 102 0.80 25.23 -15.71
CA TYR A 102 0.42 25.24 -14.28
C TYR A 102 1.04 24.09 -13.46
N ASN A 103 2.06 23.41 -13.97
CA ASN A 103 2.76 22.34 -13.23
C ASN A 103 4.28 22.48 -13.38
N SER A 104 5.00 22.38 -12.26
CA SER A 104 6.46 22.44 -12.23
C SER A 104 7.13 21.23 -12.89
N TYR A 105 6.52 20.04 -12.76
CA TYR A 105 7.08 18.77 -13.29
C TYR A 105 6.07 17.99 -14.16
N PRO A 106 5.82 18.42 -15.41
CA PRO A 106 4.87 17.77 -16.33
C PRO A 106 5.44 16.47 -16.94
N PHE A 107 5.66 15.44 -16.13
CA PHE A 107 6.23 14.17 -16.59
C PHE A 107 5.18 13.22 -17.19
N LYS A 108 5.40 12.76 -18.43
CA LYS A 108 4.49 11.85 -19.17
C LYS A 108 3.04 12.35 -19.28
N VAL A 109 2.88 13.66 -19.35
CA VAL A 109 1.59 14.30 -19.63
C VAL A 109 1.24 14.17 -21.12
N TYR A 110 -0.04 14.32 -21.43
CA TYR A 110 -0.57 14.31 -22.79
C TYR A 110 -1.30 15.62 -23.06
N LEU A 111 -1.13 16.16 -24.27
CA LEU A 111 -1.90 17.31 -24.71
C LEU A 111 -3.37 16.91 -24.95
N VAL A 112 -4.27 17.74 -24.45
CA VAL A 112 -5.72 17.59 -24.57
C VAL A 112 -6.17 18.21 -25.89
N TRP A 113 -7.18 17.63 -26.54
CA TRP A 113 -7.80 18.25 -27.70
C TRP A 113 -8.58 19.50 -27.25
N TYR A 114 -8.29 20.66 -27.85
CA TYR A 114 -8.80 21.93 -27.35
C TYR A 114 -10.30 22.12 -27.62
N HIS A 115 -10.71 22.08 -28.88
CA HIS A 115 -12.09 22.34 -29.28
C HIS A 115 -12.36 21.79 -30.69
N LYS A 116 -13.59 21.34 -30.96
CA LYS A 116 -14.09 21.07 -32.31
C LYS A 116 -15.11 22.16 -32.69
N PRO A 117 -15.31 22.47 -33.99
CA PRO A 117 -16.41 23.33 -34.38
C PRO A 117 -17.75 22.78 -33.86
N ASN A 118 -18.55 23.63 -33.22
CA ASN A 118 -19.82 23.22 -32.62
C ASN A 118 -20.78 22.71 -33.71
N VAL A 119 -21.21 21.47 -33.55
CA VAL A 119 -22.18 20.86 -34.46
C VAL A 119 -23.59 21.30 -34.06
N VAL A 120 -24.16 22.21 -34.84
CA VAL A 120 -25.55 22.70 -34.69
C VAL A 120 -26.48 21.91 -35.60
N PHE A 121 -26.70 20.64 -35.24
CA PHE A 121 -27.65 19.77 -35.94
C PHE A 121 -29.01 19.79 -35.24
N ILE A 122 -30.06 20.14 -35.98
CA ILE A 122 -31.44 20.11 -35.49
C ILE A 122 -32.08 18.79 -35.92
N LYS A 123 -32.55 18.03 -34.94
CA LYS A 123 -33.20 16.75 -35.16
C LYS A 123 -34.69 16.98 -35.34
N ASN A 124 -35.20 16.65 -36.52
CA ASN A 124 -36.63 16.73 -36.79
C ASN A 124 -37.37 15.58 -36.07
N GLU A 125 -38.37 15.92 -35.25
CA GLU A 125 -39.20 14.94 -34.54
C GLU A 125 -40.52 14.68 -35.30
N ASP A 126 -40.98 15.63 -36.11
CA ASP A 126 -42.20 15.52 -36.91
C ASP A 126 -41.88 15.20 -38.38
N PRO A 127 -42.23 14.00 -38.88
CA PRO A 127 -41.98 13.62 -40.27
C PRO A 127 -42.88 14.35 -41.28
N ASP A 128 -43.94 15.04 -40.84
CA ASP A 128 -44.85 15.76 -41.74
C ASP A 128 -44.25 17.08 -42.25
N LEU A 129 -43.23 17.61 -41.57
CA LEU A 129 -42.49 18.79 -42.02
C LEU A 129 -41.50 18.45 -43.16
N PRO A 130 -41.29 19.37 -44.13
CA PRO A 130 -40.30 19.19 -45.20
C PRO A 130 -38.90 18.86 -44.68
N ALA A 131 -38.07 18.17 -45.46
CA ALA A 131 -36.71 17.82 -45.02
C ALA A 131 -35.79 19.05 -44.83
N PHE A 132 -36.00 20.09 -45.64
CA PHE A 132 -35.35 21.38 -45.51
C PHE A 132 -36.41 22.42 -45.15
N TYR A 133 -36.39 22.87 -43.91
CA TYR A 133 -37.29 23.91 -43.42
C TYR A 133 -36.56 24.83 -42.44
N PHE A 134 -37.09 26.03 -42.27
CA PHE A 134 -36.59 26.98 -41.29
C PHE A 134 -37.16 26.63 -39.92
N ASP A 135 -36.39 25.88 -39.12
CA ASP A 135 -36.81 25.42 -37.80
C ASP A 135 -36.96 26.60 -36.81
N PRO A 136 -37.97 26.59 -35.92
CA PRO A 136 -38.16 27.65 -34.92
C PRO A 136 -36.97 27.89 -33.98
N LEU A 137 -36.06 26.92 -33.82
CA LEU A 137 -34.82 27.05 -33.05
C LEU A 137 -33.76 27.89 -33.78
N ILE A 138 -33.90 28.09 -35.09
CA ILE A 138 -32.99 28.94 -35.87
C ILE A 138 -33.37 30.40 -35.69
N ASN A 139 -32.39 31.23 -35.34
CA ASN A 139 -32.59 32.67 -35.24
C ASN A 139 -32.96 33.24 -36.63
N PRO A 140 -34.03 34.04 -36.76
CA PRO A 140 -34.43 34.62 -38.04
C PRO A 140 -33.36 35.57 -38.58
N ILE A 141 -33.16 35.52 -39.89
CA ILE A 141 -32.24 36.43 -40.58
C ILE A 141 -32.95 37.79 -40.70
N ALA A 142 -32.60 38.72 -39.83
CA ALA A 142 -33.08 40.11 -39.90
C ALA A 142 -32.19 40.91 -40.87
N HIS A 143 -32.52 40.92 -42.15
CA HIS A 143 -31.85 41.81 -43.10
C HIS A 143 -32.32 43.26 -42.86
N ARG A 144 -31.46 44.09 -42.28
CA ARG A 144 -31.73 45.50 -41.92
C ARG A 144 -30.74 46.46 -42.58
N HIS A 145 -30.46 46.25 -43.87
CA HIS A 145 -29.71 47.22 -44.68
C HIS A 145 -30.69 48.09 -45.47
N THR A 146 -30.64 49.41 -45.26
CA THR A 146 -31.49 50.40 -45.94
C THR A 146 -30.87 50.95 -47.23
N ILE A 147 -29.57 50.76 -47.43
CA ILE A 147 -28.83 51.12 -48.63
C ILE A 147 -28.31 49.82 -49.24
N LYS A 148 -28.73 49.50 -50.48
CA LYS A 148 -28.07 48.46 -51.28
C LYS A 148 -26.64 48.96 -51.52
N SER A 149 -25.65 48.30 -50.92
CA SER A 149 -24.24 48.63 -51.18
C SER A 149 -23.89 48.18 -52.60
N VAL A 150 -23.96 49.12 -53.55
CA VAL A 150 -23.50 48.94 -54.93
C VAL A 150 -21.97 49.15 -54.94
N ASP A 151 -21.23 48.32 -54.21
CA ASP A 151 -19.79 48.55 -53.93
C ASP A 151 -18.85 47.74 -54.84
N THR A 152 -19.37 47.23 -55.94
CA THR A 152 -18.54 46.70 -57.02
C THR A 152 -18.93 47.37 -58.33
N GLN A 153 -17.95 47.77 -59.16
CA GLN A 153 -18.21 48.21 -60.55
C GLN A 153 -19.07 47.18 -61.33
N ILE A 154 -19.07 45.93 -60.87
CA ILE A 154 -19.92 44.83 -61.33
C ILE A 154 -21.41 45.08 -61.01
N ASP A 155 -21.77 45.61 -59.83
CA ASP A 155 -23.18 45.86 -59.47
C ASP A 155 -23.78 47.07 -60.19
N LEU A 156 -22.96 48.07 -60.56
CA LEU A 156 -23.40 49.17 -61.44
C LEU A 156 -23.59 48.70 -62.89
N GLN A 157 -22.69 47.85 -63.42
CA GLN A 157 -22.88 47.21 -64.73
C GLN A 157 -24.11 46.30 -64.75
N ILE A 158 -24.35 45.55 -63.67
CA ILE A 158 -25.51 44.68 -63.54
C ILE A 158 -26.82 45.49 -63.39
N GLN A 159 -26.82 46.59 -62.63
CA GLN A 159 -28.02 47.46 -62.55
C GLN A 159 -28.32 48.20 -63.86
N ASP A 160 -27.30 48.67 -64.60
CA ASP A 160 -27.51 49.27 -65.93
C ASP A 160 -27.97 48.21 -66.97
N GLN A 161 -27.57 46.94 -66.83
CA GLN A 161 -28.05 45.83 -67.68
C GLN A 161 -29.50 45.39 -67.40
N TYR A 162 -30.00 45.58 -66.17
CA TYR A 162 -31.39 45.24 -65.84
C TYR A 162 -32.43 46.24 -66.37
N GLU A 163 -32.03 47.43 -66.83
CA GLU A 163 -32.93 48.46 -67.40
C GLU A 163 -32.92 48.54 -68.94
N THR A 164 -32.15 47.69 -69.62
CA THR A 164 -32.24 47.51 -71.08
C THR A 164 -32.62 46.08 -71.42
N ASP A 165 -33.88 45.86 -71.79
CA ASP A 165 -34.42 44.64 -72.43
C ASP A 165 -33.81 44.36 -73.83
N ASP A 166 -32.64 44.94 -74.14
CA ASP A 166 -31.94 44.91 -75.44
C ASP A 166 -30.58 44.17 -75.39
N GLU A 167 -30.38 43.24 -74.45
CA GLU A 167 -29.22 42.33 -74.49
C GLU A 167 -29.54 41.01 -75.21
N GLU A 168 -28.95 40.87 -76.40
CA GLU A 168 -28.95 39.75 -77.36
C GLU A 168 -28.52 38.37 -76.82
N PHE A 169 -28.41 38.19 -75.50
CA PHE A 169 -27.94 36.94 -74.88
C PHE A 169 -29.11 36.09 -74.38
N VAL A 170 -29.62 35.23 -75.25
CA VAL A 170 -30.60 34.20 -74.91
C VAL A 170 -29.85 32.88 -74.69
N LEU A 171 -30.08 32.24 -73.55
CA LEU A 171 -29.59 30.88 -73.31
C LEU A 171 -30.23 29.95 -74.36
N PRO A 172 -29.49 29.03 -74.99
CA PRO A 172 -30.07 28.06 -75.92
C PRO A 172 -31.24 27.32 -75.28
N ASP A 173 -32.28 26.99 -76.04
CA ASP A 173 -33.49 26.32 -75.53
C ASP A 173 -33.21 24.98 -74.82
N GLU A 174 -32.04 24.38 -75.08
CA GLU A 174 -31.55 23.16 -74.43
C GLU A 174 -30.94 23.41 -73.03
N PHE A 175 -30.80 24.66 -72.60
CA PHE A 175 -30.12 25.05 -71.37
C PHE A 175 -31.11 25.23 -70.21
N GLU A 176 -31.29 24.17 -69.43
CA GLU A 176 -32.10 24.15 -68.22
C GLU A 176 -31.23 23.99 -66.96
N PRO A 177 -31.75 24.31 -65.75
CA PRO A 177 -31.09 23.95 -64.50
C PRO A 177 -30.78 22.45 -64.43
N PHE A 178 -29.55 22.10 -64.06
CA PHE A 178 -29.01 20.73 -64.16
C PHE A 178 -29.88 19.57 -63.63
N LEU A 179 -30.75 19.80 -62.63
CA LEU A 179 -31.55 18.77 -61.95
C LEU A 179 -33.02 19.17 -61.83
N ILE A 180 -33.58 19.83 -62.84
CA ILE A 180 -34.97 20.31 -62.81
C ILE A 180 -36.00 19.17 -62.59
N ASP A 181 -35.73 17.98 -63.13
CA ASP A 181 -36.59 16.80 -62.99
C ASP A 181 -36.52 16.13 -61.60
N VAL A 182 -35.54 16.46 -60.76
CA VAL A 182 -35.31 15.80 -59.46
C VAL A 182 -35.86 16.68 -58.34
N PRO A 183 -36.78 16.17 -57.49
CA PRO A 183 -37.32 16.95 -56.39
C PRO A 183 -36.22 17.27 -55.35
N LEU A 184 -36.30 18.46 -54.74
CA LEU A 184 -35.33 18.95 -53.75
C LEU A 184 -35.13 17.98 -52.57
N TYR A 185 -36.21 17.31 -52.13
CA TYR A 185 -36.16 16.30 -51.08
C TYR A 185 -37.13 15.14 -51.38
N THR A 186 -36.89 14.03 -50.69
CA THR A 186 -37.70 12.82 -50.69
C THR A 186 -37.98 12.41 -49.24
N ASP A 187 -38.88 11.46 -49.02
CA ASP A 187 -39.24 10.93 -47.68
C ASP A 187 -38.02 10.40 -46.89
N ASN A 188 -36.96 10.00 -47.58
CA ASN A 188 -35.76 9.45 -46.97
C ASN A 188 -34.65 10.50 -46.75
N THR A 189 -34.81 11.72 -47.25
CA THR A 189 -33.76 12.76 -47.19
C THR A 189 -33.47 13.16 -45.75
N ALA A 190 -34.50 13.49 -44.96
CA ALA A 190 -34.34 13.86 -43.54
C ALA A 190 -33.69 12.73 -42.72
N ASN A 191 -34.13 11.48 -42.93
CA ASN A 191 -33.56 10.30 -42.30
C ASN A 191 -32.08 10.09 -42.68
N GLY A 192 -31.72 10.34 -43.94
CA GLY A 192 -30.34 10.28 -44.42
C GLY A 192 -29.44 11.32 -43.76
N ILE A 193 -29.93 12.55 -43.61
CA ILE A 193 -29.22 13.63 -42.92
C ILE A 193 -29.03 13.29 -41.43
N ALA A 194 -30.07 12.78 -40.76
CA ALA A 194 -29.98 12.37 -39.36
C ALA A 194 -28.95 11.25 -39.12
N LEU A 195 -28.80 10.31 -40.07
CA LEU A 195 -27.80 9.24 -39.98
C LEU A 195 -26.36 9.75 -40.08
N LEU A 196 -26.13 10.91 -40.69
CA LEU A 196 -24.79 11.51 -40.79
C LEU A 196 -24.20 11.80 -39.41
N TRP A 197 -25.05 12.27 -38.49
CA TRP A 197 -24.70 12.60 -37.10
C TRP A 197 -24.97 11.46 -36.11
N ALA A 198 -25.29 10.25 -36.58
CA ALA A 198 -25.54 9.12 -35.70
C ALA A 198 -24.22 8.51 -35.14
N PRO A 199 -24.22 7.96 -33.92
CA PRO A 199 -23.05 7.29 -33.36
C PRO A 199 -22.61 6.09 -34.21
N ARG A 200 -21.30 5.81 -34.25
CA ARG A 200 -20.80 4.56 -34.84
C ARG A 200 -21.44 3.37 -34.09
N PRO A 201 -22.12 2.43 -34.79
CA PRO A 201 -21.96 2.09 -36.20
C PRO A 201 -23.00 2.65 -37.19
N PHE A 202 -23.95 3.46 -36.75
CA PHE A 202 -25.13 3.85 -37.55
C PHE A 202 -24.84 4.87 -38.66
N ASN A 203 -23.74 5.62 -38.56
CA ASN A 203 -23.27 6.52 -39.62
C ASN A 203 -22.59 5.82 -40.81
N LEU A 204 -22.56 4.49 -40.87
CA LEU A 204 -21.91 3.73 -41.94
C LEU A 204 -22.93 2.88 -42.69
N ARG A 205 -22.86 2.88 -44.03
CA ARG A 205 -23.69 2.00 -44.89
C ARG A 205 -23.11 0.58 -45.05
N SER A 206 -21.81 0.42 -44.87
CA SER A 206 -21.14 -0.87 -45.00
C SER A 206 -19.99 -1.01 -44.01
N SER A 207 -19.76 -2.22 -43.52
CA SER A 207 -18.60 -2.52 -42.67
C SER A 207 -18.32 -4.02 -42.55
N ARG A 208 -17.35 -4.36 -41.69
CA ARG A 208 -17.12 -5.74 -41.27
C ARG A 208 -18.06 -6.10 -40.12
N THR A 209 -18.48 -7.37 -40.09
CA THR A 209 -19.12 -7.94 -38.90
C THR A 209 -18.09 -8.03 -37.77
N ARG A 210 -18.57 -7.95 -36.53
CA ARG A 210 -17.75 -8.02 -35.31
C ARG A 210 -18.22 -9.15 -34.44
N HIS A 211 -17.34 -9.71 -33.61
CA HIS A 211 -17.77 -10.69 -32.61
C HIS A 211 -18.70 -10.02 -31.60
N ALA A 212 -19.71 -10.75 -31.12
CA ALA A 212 -20.67 -10.26 -30.12
C ALA A 212 -19.96 -9.76 -28.83
N ILE A 213 -18.86 -10.41 -28.43
CA ILE A 213 -18.06 -9.98 -27.27
C ILE A 213 -17.37 -8.62 -27.45
N ASP A 214 -17.13 -8.19 -28.68
CA ASP A 214 -16.41 -6.96 -29.00
C ASP A 214 -17.32 -5.73 -29.04
N ILE A 215 -18.63 -5.90 -28.86
CA ILE A 215 -19.64 -4.83 -28.87
C ILE A 215 -20.02 -4.48 -27.43
N PRO A 216 -19.55 -3.34 -26.88
CA PRO A 216 -19.90 -2.91 -25.54
C PRO A 216 -21.14 -1.99 -25.54
N LEU A 217 -22.33 -2.58 -25.34
CA LEU A 217 -23.60 -1.85 -25.39
C LEU A 217 -23.65 -0.65 -24.43
N VAL A 218 -23.16 -0.81 -23.21
CA VAL A 218 -23.27 0.19 -22.13
C VAL A 218 -22.02 1.09 -22.01
N LYS A 219 -21.15 1.12 -23.02
CA LYS A 219 -19.88 1.86 -22.93
C LYS A 219 -20.07 3.37 -22.94
N SER A 220 -20.95 3.89 -23.80
CA SER A 220 -21.29 5.32 -23.87
C SER A 220 -21.75 5.83 -22.52
N TRP A 221 -22.60 5.07 -21.83
CA TRP A 221 -23.22 5.49 -20.56
C TRP A 221 -22.21 5.90 -19.51
N TYR A 222 -21.16 5.11 -19.25
CA TYR A 222 -20.16 5.47 -18.24
C TYR A 222 -19.04 6.34 -18.78
N MET A 223 -18.97 6.56 -20.10
CA MET A 223 -18.07 7.56 -20.69
C MET A 223 -18.60 8.97 -20.51
N GLU A 224 -19.90 9.13 -20.28
CA GLU A 224 -20.54 10.40 -19.97
C GLU A 224 -20.49 10.71 -18.47
N HIS A 225 -20.79 11.96 -18.10
CA HIS A 225 -20.92 12.31 -16.69
C HIS A 225 -22.13 11.62 -16.06
N CYS A 226 -21.95 11.18 -14.82
CA CYS A 226 -23.05 10.59 -14.05
C CYS A 226 -24.07 11.67 -13.70
N PRO A 227 -25.39 11.45 -13.92
CA PRO A 227 -26.44 12.35 -13.47
C PRO A 227 -26.33 12.69 -11.98
N SER A 228 -26.54 13.96 -11.63
CA SER A 228 -26.36 14.48 -10.27
C SER A 228 -27.31 13.84 -9.25
N GLU A 229 -28.52 13.47 -9.70
CA GLU A 229 -29.57 12.81 -8.90
C GLU A 229 -29.18 11.40 -8.43
N HIS A 230 -28.20 10.77 -9.08
CA HIS A 230 -27.83 9.40 -8.74
C HIS A 230 -27.06 9.31 -7.42
N PRO A 231 -27.31 8.25 -6.62
CA PRO A 231 -26.66 8.08 -5.33
C PRO A 231 -25.16 7.81 -5.46
N VAL A 232 -24.42 8.06 -4.37
CA VAL A 232 -22.95 7.90 -4.29
C VAL A 232 -22.50 6.53 -4.82
N LYS A 233 -23.25 5.46 -4.52
CA LYS A 233 -22.96 4.11 -4.99
C LYS A 233 -22.79 4.02 -6.51
N VAL A 234 -23.65 4.70 -7.27
CA VAL A 234 -23.63 4.70 -8.74
C VAL A 234 -22.51 5.59 -9.25
N ARG A 235 -22.35 6.79 -8.68
CA ARG A 235 -21.26 7.71 -9.02
C ARG A 235 -19.87 7.06 -8.89
N VAL A 236 -19.65 6.28 -7.82
CA VAL A 236 -18.42 5.50 -7.63
C VAL A 236 -18.27 4.39 -8.68
N SER A 237 -19.36 3.74 -9.11
CA SER A 237 -19.32 2.72 -10.16
C SER A 237 -18.97 3.31 -11.53
N TYR A 238 -19.48 4.50 -11.88
CA TYR A 238 -19.05 5.25 -13.07
C TYR A 238 -17.54 5.51 -13.04
N GLN A 239 -17.02 6.07 -11.94
CA GLN A 239 -15.58 6.33 -11.77
C GLN A 239 -14.71 5.07 -11.90
N LYS A 240 -15.15 3.94 -11.34
CA LYS A 240 -14.41 2.66 -11.42
C LYS A 240 -14.39 2.08 -12.83
N LEU A 241 -15.50 2.20 -13.57
CA LEU A 241 -15.59 1.75 -14.95
C LEU A 241 -14.74 2.62 -15.87
N LEU A 242 -14.80 3.94 -15.70
CA LEU A 242 -13.87 4.89 -16.33
C LEU A 242 -12.41 4.55 -16.02
N LYS A 243 -12.07 4.28 -14.75
CA LYS A 243 -10.72 3.86 -14.36
C LYS A 243 -10.26 2.63 -15.13
N CYS A 244 -11.13 1.64 -15.29
CA CYS A 244 -10.79 0.43 -16.03
C CYS A 244 -10.67 0.69 -17.54
N PHE A 245 -11.52 1.55 -18.10
CA PHE A 245 -11.44 2.00 -19.48
C PHE A 245 -10.11 2.71 -19.77
N VAL A 246 -9.74 3.68 -18.93
CA VAL A 246 -8.47 4.42 -19.05
C VAL A 246 -7.26 3.50 -18.89
N LEU A 247 -7.25 2.59 -17.92
CA LEU A 247 -6.14 1.64 -17.75
C LEU A 247 -5.99 0.68 -18.95
N ASN A 248 -7.09 0.26 -19.56
CA ASN A 248 -7.05 -0.57 -20.76
C ASN A 248 -6.46 0.21 -21.94
N ALA A 249 -6.82 1.49 -22.09
CA ALA A 249 -6.30 2.36 -23.16
C ALA A 249 -4.82 2.70 -22.95
N LEU A 250 -4.43 3.04 -21.71
CA LEU A 250 -3.06 3.46 -21.37
C LEU A 250 -2.03 2.34 -21.56
N HIS A 251 -2.37 1.11 -21.16
CA HIS A 251 -1.47 -0.04 -21.27
C HIS A 251 -1.66 -0.83 -22.58
N HIS A 252 -2.42 -0.28 -23.53
CA HIS A 252 -2.62 -0.92 -24.83
C HIS A 252 -1.31 -0.94 -25.62
N ARG A 253 -0.83 -2.13 -25.95
CA ARG A 253 0.29 -2.35 -26.88
C ARG A 253 -0.27 -2.98 -28.15
N LYS A 254 0.22 -2.53 -29.32
CA LYS A 254 -0.15 -3.13 -30.61
C LYS A 254 0.12 -4.65 -30.56
N PRO A 255 -0.82 -5.51 -31.00
CA PRO A 255 -0.58 -6.94 -31.07
C PRO A 255 0.65 -7.25 -31.92
N LYS A 256 1.60 -8.02 -31.38
CA LYS A 256 2.76 -8.47 -32.16
C LYS A 256 2.28 -9.44 -33.26
N PRO A 257 2.85 -9.41 -34.47
CA PRO A 257 2.59 -10.44 -35.46
C PRO A 257 3.03 -11.79 -34.88
N GLN A 258 2.17 -12.81 -34.99
CA GLN A 258 2.39 -14.16 -34.48
C GLN A 258 1.95 -15.17 -35.54
N LYS A 259 2.55 -16.36 -35.55
CA LYS A 259 2.09 -17.47 -36.39
C LYS A 259 0.69 -17.89 -35.94
N LYS A 260 -0.24 -18.03 -36.88
CA LYS A 260 -1.61 -18.47 -36.58
C LYS A 260 -1.60 -19.97 -36.28
N HIS A 261 -1.97 -20.34 -35.06
CA HIS A 261 -2.18 -21.74 -34.64
C HIS A 261 -3.68 -22.02 -34.54
N TYR A 262 -4.15 -23.06 -35.24
CA TYR A 262 -5.54 -23.49 -35.23
C TYR A 262 -5.65 -24.84 -34.52
N LEU A 263 -6.16 -24.85 -33.29
CA LEU A 263 -6.18 -26.04 -32.41
C LEU A 263 -7.20 -27.12 -32.85
N PHE A 264 -8.31 -26.74 -33.46
CA PHE A 264 -9.48 -27.63 -33.62
C PHE A 264 -9.49 -28.54 -34.88
N ARG A 265 -8.35 -28.74 -35.57
CA ARG A 265 -8.34 -29.47 -36.87
C ARG A 265 -8.41 -31.01 -36.77
N SER A 266 -8.20 -31.61 -35.60
CA SER A 266 -7.93 -33.05 -35.46
C SER A 266 -9.12 -33.91 -35.03
N PHE A 267 -10.35 -33.40 -35.06
CA PHE A 267 -11.54 -34.09 -34.52
C PHE A 267 -12.69 -34.14 -35.54
N LYS A 268 -13.65 -35.07 -35.35
CA LYS A 268 -14.90 -35.14 -36.12
C LYS A 268 -15.78 -33.89 -35.84
N SER A 269 -16.57 -33.47 -36.82
CA SER A 269 -17.45 -32.29 -36.74
C SER A 269 -18.92 -32.67 -36.94
N THR A 270 -19.82 -32.03 -36.19
CA THR A 270 -21.28 -32.18 -36.31
C THR A 270 -21.99 -30.88 -35.93
N THR A 271 -23.28 -30.77 -36.22
CA THR A 271 -24.17 -29.67 -35.80
C THR A 271 -25.13 -30.17 -34.71
N LEU A 272 -25.15 -29.53 -33.55
CA LEU A 272 -25.95 -29.93 -32.38
C LEU A 272 -26.61 -28.70 -31.73
N ASP A 273 -27.65 -28.93 -30.93
CA ASP A 273 -28.26 -27.89 -30.11
C ASP A 273 -27.26 -27.40 -29.03
N TRP A 274 -27.25 -26.10 -28.76
CA TRP A 274 -26.37 -25.49 -27.76
C TRP A 274 -26.61 -26.08 -26.36
N VAL A 275 -27.86 -26.38 -26.00
CA VAL A 275 -28.20 -26.96 -24.70
C VAL A 275 -27.69 -28.40 -24.59
N GLU A 276 -27.77 -29.17 -25.68
CA GLU A 276 -27.24 -30.53 -25.75
C GLU A 276 -25.72 -30.52 -25.52
N VAL A 277 -24.99 -29.65 -26.23
CA VAL A 277 -23.54 -29.49 -26.06
C VAL A 277 -23.21 -29.03 -24.64
N GLY A 278 -23.98 -28.09 -24.07
CA GLY A 278 -23.80 -27.63 -22.70
C GLY A 278 -23.91 -28.76 -21.66
N LEU A 279 -24.90 -29.64 -21.81
CA LEU A 279 -25.08 -30.82 -20.96
C LEU A 279 -23.93 -31.83 -21.12
N GLN A 280 -23.48 -32.06 -22.36
CA GLN A 280 -22.33 -32.92 -22.65
C GLN A 280 -21.06 -32.39 -21.97
N VAL A 281 -20.78 -31.08 -22.07
CA VAL A 281 -19.62 -30.44 -21.41
C VAL A 281 -19.69 -30.57 -19.89
N CYS A 282 -20.86 -30.38 -19.29
CA CYS A 282 -21.04 -30.53 -17.85
C CYS A 282 -20.79 -31.97 -17.38
N ARG A 283 -21.34 -32.95 -18.10
CA ARG A 283 -21.15 -34.38 -17.81
C ARG A 283 -19.69 -34.79 -17.96
N GLN A 284 -19.03 -34.37 -19.05
CA GLN A 284 -17.61 -34.63 -19.29
C GLN A 284 -16.74 -34.02 -18.20
N GLY A 285 -16.97 -32.75 -17.84
CA GLY A 285 -16.22 -32.08 -16.78
C GLY A 285 -16.37 -32.75 -15.41
N TYR A 286 -17.58 -33.18 -15.06
CA TYR A 286 -17.84 -33.95 -13.84
C TYR A 286 -17.06 -35.27 -13.84
N ASN A 287 -17.15 -36.04 -14.93
CA ASN A 287 -16.44 -37.32 -15.06
C ASN A 287 -14.92 -37.14 -15.00
N MET A 288 -14.36 -36.14 -15.70
CA MET A 288 -12.93 -35.85 -15.67
C MET A 288 -12.42 -35.54 -14.26
N LEU A 289 -13.16 -34.72 -13.49
CA LEU A 289 -12.77 -34.39 -12.12
C LEU A 289 -12.92 -35.60 -11.19
N ASN A 290 -13.98 -36.39 -11.35
CA ASN A 290 -14.19 -37.59 -10.55
C ASN A 290 -13.12 -38.67 -10.84
N LEU A 291 -12.76 -38.84 -12.11
CA LEU A 291 -11.62 -39.65 -12.56
C LEU A 291 -10.26 -39.09 -12.11
N LEU A 292 -10.18 -37.90 -11.52
CA LEU A 292 -8.95 -37.44 -10.86
C LEU A 292 -8.96 -37.71 -9.35
N VAL A 293 -10.15 -37.86 -8.74
CA VAL A 293 -10.33 -38.21 -7.32
C VAL A 293 -10.06 -39.69 -7.09
N HIS A 294 -10.61 -40.57 -7.94
CA HIS A 294 -10.50 -42.02 -7.78
C HIS A 294 -9.06 -42.57 -7.92
N PRO A 295 -8.24 -42.22 -8.94
CA PRO A 295 -6.87 -42.73 -9.07
C PRO A 295 -5.92 -42.27 -7.96
N LYS A 296 -6.30 -41.25 -7.19
CA LYS A 296 -5.57 -40.83 -5.98
C LYS A 296 -5.94 -41.64 -4.74
N ASN A 297 -6.85 -42.62 -4.87
CA ASN A 297 -7.44 -43.43 -3.81
C ASN A 297 -7.99 -42.53 -2.69
N LEU A 298 -8.90 -41.63 -3.06
CA LEU A 298 -9.56 -40.65 -2.18
C LEU A 298 -11.06 -40.99 -2.01
N ASN A 299 -11.36 -42.23 -1.65
CA ASN A 299 -12.75 -42.74 -1.55
C ASN A 299 -13.60 -42.04 -0.47
N TYR A 300 -12.95 -41.32 0.43
CA TYR A 300 -13.58 -40.51 1.47
C TYR A 300 -13.95 -39.08 1.01
N LEU A 301 -13.78 -38.77 -0.28
CA LEU A 301 -14.25 -37.55 -0.90
C LEU A 301 -15.32 -37.88 -1.95
N HIS A 302 -16.38 -37.07 -1.96
CA HIS A 302 -17.44 -37.14 -2.95
C HIS A 302 -17.58 -35.79 -3.66
N LEU A 303 -17.60 -35.84 -5.00
CA LEU A 303 -17.92 -34.68 -5.84
C LEU A 303 -19.40 -34.81 -6.23
N ASP A 304 -20.23 -33.84 -5.84
CA ASP A 304 -21.63 -33.82 -6.28
C ASP A 304 -21.78 -33.25 -7.70
N TYR A 305 -22.94 -33.44 -8.33
CA TYR A 305 -23.24 -32.96 -9.70
C TYR A 305 -23.26 -31.43 -9.84
N ASN A 306 -23.33 -30.70 -8.72
CA ASN A 306 -23.21 -29.24 -8.65
C ASN A 306 -21.76 -28.80 -8.34
N PHE A 307 -20.80 -29.72 -8.48
CA PHE A 307 -19.38 -29.50 -8.32
C PHE A 307 -18.95 -29.08 -6.90
N ASN A 308 -19.68 -29.45 -5.86
CA ASN A 308 -19.19 -29.39 -4.49
C ASN A 308 -18.38 -30.64 -4.16
N LEU A 309 -17.17 -30.44 -3.63
CA LEU A 309 -16.35 -31.51 -3.09
C LEU A 309 -16.57 -31.57 -1.58
N LYS A 310 -17.13 -32.68 -1.09
CA LYS A 310 -17.46 -32.89 0.33
C LYS A 310 -16.74 -34.13 0.86
N PRO A 311 -16.28 -34.14 2.11
CA PRO A 311 -15.83 -35.36 2.76
C PRO A 311 -17.04 -36.22 3.13
N VAL A 312 -16.93 -37.54 2.90
CA VAL A 312 -17.98 -38.51 3.28
C VAL A 312 -17.97 -38.79 4.79
N LYS A 313 -16.80 -38.66 5.41
CA LYS A 313 -16.56 -38.86 6.85
C LYS A 313 -15.58 -37.80 7.37
N THR A 314 -15.47 -37.66 8.69
CA THR A 314 -14.41 -36.86 9.30
C THR A 314 -13.03 -37.44 8.95
N LEU A 315 -12.18 -36.61 8.34
CA LEU A 315 -10.88 -37.05 7.83
C LEU A 315 -9.80 -37.03 8.90
N THR A 316 -9.01 -38.09 8.96
CA THR A 316 -7.76 -38.12 9.74
C THR A 316 -6.75 -37.08 9.21
N THR A 317 -5.74 -36.74 10.02
CA THR A 317 -4.69 -35.80 9.58
C THR A 317 -3.94 -36.30 8.34
N LYS A 318 -3.74 -37.62 8.19
CA LYS A 318 -3.11 -38.26 7.03
C LYS A 318 -4.00 -38.16 5.78
N GLU A 319 -5.29 -38.50 5.91
CA GLU A 319 -6.26 -38.36 4.81
C GLU A 319 -6.40 -36.90 4.38
N ARG A 320 -6.48 -35.95 5.33
CA ARG A 320 -6.56 -34.51 5.05
C ARG A 320 -5.33 -33.98 4.32
N LYS A 321 -4.12 -34.42 4.69
CA LYS A 321 -2.88 -34.04 3.99
C LYS A 321 -2.84 -34.62 2.57
N LYS A 322 -3.30 -35.87 2.38
CA LYS A 322 -3.32 -36.55 1.08
C LYS A 322 -4.35 -35.96 0.11
N SER A 323 -5.54 -35.62 0.61
CA SER A 323 -6.67 -35.12 -0.17
C SER A 323 -6.66 -33.62 -0.44
N ARG A 324 -5.65 -32.89 0.03
CA ARG A 324 -5.53 -31.44 -0.18
C ARG A 324 -5.21 -31.12 -1.64
N PHE A 325 -6.26 -30.88 -2.43
CA PHE A 325 -6.12 -30.41 -3.79
C PHE A 325 -5.61 -28.96 -3.85
N GLY A 326 -4.89 -28.65 -4.93
CA GLY A 326 -4.37 -27.31 -5.20
C GLY A 326 -5.36 -26.45 -6.01
N ASN A 327 -4.94 -25.22 -6.31
CA ASN A 327 -5.75 -24.25 -7.04
C ASN A 327 -6.16 -24.71 -8.44
N ALA A 328 -5.36 -25.54 -9.12
CA ALA A 328 -5.67 -26.05 -10.47
C ALA A 328 -7.00 -26.81 -10.51
N PHE A 329 -7.16 -27.77 -9.60
CA PHE A 329 -8.36 -28.59 -9.49
C PHE A 329 -9.57 -27.73 -9.09
N HIS A 330 -9.43 -26.95 -8.02
CA HIS A 330 -10.54 -26.18 -7.48
C HIS A 330 -10.99 -25.05 -8.40
N LEU A 331 -10.07 -24.36 -9.10
CA LEU A 331 -10.44 -23.31 -10.05
C LEU A 331 -11.18 -23.91 -11.26
N CYS A 332 -10.73 -25.05 -11.79
CA CYS A 332 -11.43 -25.76 -12.86
C CYS A 332 -12.85 -26.21 -12.42
N ARG A 333 -12.94 -26.82 -11.23
CA ARG A 333 -14.21 -27.21 -10.60
C ARG A 333 -15.20 -26.05 -10.50
N GLU A 334 -14.76 -24.89 -10.01
CA GLU A 334 -15.65 -23.73 -9.88
C GLU A 334 -16.06 -23.15 -11.24
N ILE A 335 -15.18 -23.18 -12.26
CA ILE A 335 -15.55 -22.77 -13.63
C ILE A 335 -16.63 -23.70 -14.19
N LEU A 336 -16.48 -25.01 -14.02
CA LEU A 336 -17.50 -25.98 -14.42
C LEU A 336 -18.81 -25.77 -13.67
N ARG A 337 -18.74 -25.40 -12.38
CA ARG A 337 -19.93 -24.99 -11.61
C ARG A 337 -20.64 -23.79 -12.22
N LEU A 338 -19.91 -22.76 -12.63
CA LEU A 338 -20.50 -21.60 -13.30
C LEU A 338 -21.16 -21.99 -14.63
N THR A 339 -20.48 -22.80 -15.45
CA THR A 339 -21.03 -23.32 -16.71
C THR A 339 -22.30 -24.13 -16.46
N LYS A 340 -22.28 -25.00 -15.45
CA LYS A 340 -23.44 -25.82 -15.04
C LYS A 340 -24.64 -24.95 -14.66
N LEU A 341 -24.44 -23.90 -13.85
CA LEU A 341 -25.52 -22.97 -13.48
C LEU A 341 -26.16 -22.29 -14.71
N ILE A 342 -25.34 -21.88 -15.69
CA ILE A 342 -25.84 -21.25 -16.92
C ILE A 342 -26.63 -22.25 -17.75
N VAL A 343 -26.07 -23.44 -17.99
CA VAL A 343 -26.71 -24.49 -18.81
C VAL A 343 -28.00 -24.98 -18.15
N ASP A 344 -28.01 -25.23 -16.85
CA ASP A 344 -29.20 -25.69 -16.13
C ASP A 344 -30.34 -24.69 -16.25
N TYR A 345 -30.05 -23.38 -16.22
CA TYR A 345 -31.09 -22.36 -16.36
C TYR A 345 -31.69 -22.33 -17.76
N HIS A 346 -30.86 -22.55 -18.81
CA HIS A 346 -31.37 -22.79 -20.16
C HIS A 346 -32.17 -24.09 -20.28
N VAL A 347 -31.80 -25.15 -19.56
CA VAL A 347 -32.56 -26.40 -19.52
C VAL A 347 -33.94 -26.16 -18.89
N GLN A 348 -34.02 -25.43 -17.77
CA GLN A 348 -35.30 -25.10 -17.13
C GLN A 348 -36.22 -24.30 -18.06
N TYR A 349 -35.68 -23.35 -18.81
CA TYR A 349 -36.41 -22.64 -19.85
C TYR A 349 -36.92 -23.59 -20.95
N ARG A 350 -36.07 -24.49 -21.45
CA ARG A 350 -36.44 -25.44 -22.51
C ARG A 350 -37.43 -26.52 -22.06
N LEU A 351 -37.46 -26.83 -20.76
CA LEU A 351 -38.46 -27.70 -20.15
C LEU A 351 -39.81 -27.01 -19.93
N GLY A 352 -39.90 -25.69 -20.15
CA GLY A 352 -41.12 -24.90 -19.93
C GLY A 352 -41.38 -24.54 -18.47
N ASN A 353 -40.42 -24.76 -17.56
CA ASN A 353 -40.57 -24.45 -16.14
C ASN A 353 -40.35 -22.96 -15.82
N VAL A 354 -39.67 -22.23 -16.71
CA VAL A 354 -39.24 -20.84 -16.53
C VAL A 354 -39.50 -20.07 -17.83
N ASP A 355 -39.97 -18.83 -17.71
CA ASP A 355 -40.25 -17.96 -18.85
C ASP A 355 -38.96 -17.34 -19.46
N ALA A 356 -39.04 -16.82 -20.70
CA ALA A 356 -37.94 -16.16 -21.39
C ALA A 356 -37.40 -14.93 -20.64
N PHE A 357 -38.28 -14.13 -20.02
CA PHE A 357 -37.85 -12.96 -19.24
C PHE A 357 -37.15 -13.38 -17.95
N GLN A 358 -37.65 -14.43 -17.29
CA GLN A 358 -37.01 -15.02 -16.12
C GLN A 358 -35.66 -15.63 -16.49
N LEU A 359 -35.54 -16.31 -17.64
CA LEU A 359 -34.25 -16.79 -18.18
C LEU A 359 -33.25 -15.63 -18.28
N ALA A 360 -33.64 -14.52 -18.90
CA ALA A 360 -32.77 -13.36 -19.08
C ALA A 360 -32.36 -12.72 -17.74
N ASP A 361 -33.30 -12.56 -16.80
CA ASP A 361 -33.03 -12.02 -15.46
C ASP A 361 -32.12 -12.96 -14.65
N GLY A 362 -32.33 -14.27 -14.70
CA GLY A 362 -31.47 -15.22 -14.01
C GLY A 362 -30.07 -15.32 -14.62
N LEU A 363 -29.90 -15.18 -15.95
CA LEU A 363 -28.57 -15.01 -16.56
C LEU A 363 -27.89 -13.74 -16.07
N GLN A 364 -28.62 -12.61 -15.99
CA GLN A 364 -28.08 -11.37 -15.45
C GLN A 364 -27.64 -11.56 -13.99
N TYR A 365 -28.47 -12.22 -13.19
CA TYR A 365 -28.18 -12.53 -11.80
C TYR A 365 -26.93 -13.40 -11.68
N ILE A 366 -26.83 -14.49 -12.45
CA ILE A 366 -25.67 -15.39 -12.44
C ILE A 366 -24.38 -14.61 -12.72
N PHE A 367 -24.34 -13.82 -13.79
CA PHE A 367 -23.12 -13.09 -14.16
C PHE A 367 -22.80 -11.92 -13.20
N ALA A 368 -23.79 -11.32 -12.56
CA ALA A 368 -23.57 -10.29 -11.54
C ALA A 368 -23.14 -10.87 -10.19
N HIS A 369 -23.52 -12.12 -9.88
CA HIS A 369 -23.37 -12.75 -8.57
C HIS A 369 -22.49 -14.01 -8.56
N VAL A 370 -21.57 -14.17 -9.54
CA VAL A 370 -20.62 -15.30 -9.58
C VAL A 370 -19.83 -15.47 -8.28
N GLY A 371 -19.47 -14.38 -7.60
CA GLY A 371 -18.76 -14.46 -6.31
C GLY A 371 -19.58 -15.04 -5.15
N GLN A 372 -20.91 -15.04 -5.27
CA GLN A 372 -21.83 -15.61 -4.28
C GLN A 372 -22.25 -17.02 -4.66
N LEU A 373 -22.55 -17.24 -5.96
CA LEU A 373 -22.99 -18.54 -6.48
C LEU A 373 -21.85 -19.57 -6.62
N THR A 374 -20.61 -19.08 -6.75
CA THR A 374 -19.41 -19.91 -6.82
C THR A 374 -18.40 -19.50 -5.74
N GLY A 375 -17.28 -20.23 -5.67
CA GLY A 375 -16.14 -19.96 -4.79
C GLY A 375 -14.85 -19.58 -5.51
N MET A 376 -14.89 -19.20 -6.80
CA MET A 376 -13.67 -19.01 -7.62
C MET A 376 -12.61 -18.09 -6.99
N TYR A 377 -13.05 -17.03 -6.30
CA TYR A 377 -12.16 -16.03 -5.69
C TYR A 377 -11.25 -16.62 -4.61
N ARG A 378 -11.63 -17.74 -3.97
CA ARG A 378 -10.79 -18.42 -2.96
C ARG A 378 -9.54 -19.05 -3.58
N TYR A 379 -9.67 -19.53 -4.83
CA TYR A 379 -8.61 -20.24 -5.54
C TYR A 379 -7.85 -19.33 -6.51
N LYS A 380 -8.43 -18.18 -6.87
CA LYS A 380 -7.76 -17.11 -7.62
C LYS A 380 -8.34 -15.74 -7.24
N TYR A 381 -7.75 -15.09 -6.23
CA TYR A 381 -8.28 -13.83 -5.68
C TYR A 381 -8.28 -12.65 -6.67
N LYS A 382 -7.40 -12.64 -7.68
CA LYS A 382 -7.39 -11.59 -8.73
C LYS A 382 -8.74 -11.47 -9.47
N LEU A 383 -9.57 -12.52 -9.44
CA LEU A 383 -10.95 -12.54 -9.96
C LEU A 383 -11.88 -11.52 -9.28
N MET A 384 -11.52 -11.01 -8.10
CA MET A 384 -12.22 -9.88 -7.46
C MET A 384 -12.26 -8.62 -8.35
N ARG A 385 -11.37 -8.49 -9.35
CA ARG A 385 -11.48 -7.46 -10.38
C ARG A 385 -12.77 -7.62 -11.20
N GLN A 386 -13.06 -8.82 -11.69
CA GLN A 386 -14.25 -9.11 -12.49
C GLN A 386 -15.53 -8.99 -11.66
N ILE A 387 -15.55 -9.54 -10.45
CA ILE A 387 -16.73 -9.45 -9.56
C ILE A 387 -17.09 -7.98 -9.30
N ARG A 388 -16.11 -7.13 -9.00
CA ARG A 388 -16.35 -5.69 -8.79
C ARG A 388 -16.87 -5.02 -10.05
N LEU A 389 -16.29 -5.30 -11.22
CA LEU A 389 -16.77 -4.78 -12.50
C LEU A 389 -18.22 -5.18 -12.81
N CYS A 390 -18.60 -6.45 -12.58
CA CYS A 390 -19.98 -6.88 -12.78
C CYS A 390 -20.95 -6.15 -11.83
N LYS A 391 -20.54 -5.91 -10.58
CA LYS A 391 -21.33 -5.12 -9.63
C LYS A 391 -21.47 -3.66 -10.08
N ASP A 392 -20.39 -3.05 -10.57
CA ASP A 392 -20.41 -1.69 -11.08
C ASP A 392 -21.33 -1.57 -12.31
N LEU A 393 -21.26 -2.52 -13.24
CA LEU A 393 -22.19 -2.57 -14.39
C LEU A 393 -23.64 -2.81 -13.95
N LYS A 394 -23.88 -3.66 -12.95
CA LYS A 394 -25.22 -3.85 -12.38
C LYS A 394 -25.79 -2.52 -11.87
N HIS A 395 -24.98 -1.72 -11.19
CA HIS A 395 -25.43 -0.42 -10.68
C HIS A 395 -25.84 0.53 -11.82
N ILE A 396 -25.02 0.65 -12.87
CA ILE A 396 -25.34 1.53 -14.00
C ILE A 396 -26.59 1.05 -14.73
N ILE A 397 -26.67 -0.24 -15.04
CA ILE A 397 -27.79 -0.82 -15.76
C ILE A 397 -29.09 -0.64 -14.96
N TYR A 398 -29.08 -0.96 -13.66
CA TYR A 398 -30.31 -0.92 -12.86
C TYR A 398 -30.81 0.50 -12.64
N TYR A 399 -29.93 1.48 -12.47
CA TYR A 399 -30.35 2.88 -12.28
C TYR A 399 -30.80 3.56 -13.57
N ARG A 400 -30.48 2.99 -14.74
CA ARG A 400 -31.03 3.44 -16.03
C ARG A 400 -32.26 2.62 -16.46
N PHE A 401 -32.41 1.39 -15.97
CA PHE A 401 -33.54 0.51 -16.29
C PHE A 401 -34.74 0.73 -15.35
N ASN A 402 -34.49 0.88 -14.04
CA ASN A 402 -35.54 1.09 -13.03
C ASN A 402 -35.84 2.58 -12.86
N THR A 403 -36.24 3.24 -13.94
CA THR A 403 -36.62 4.66 -13.98
C THR A 403 -38.03 4.83 -14.54
N GLY A 404 -38.74 5.88 -14.10
CA GLY A 404 -40.12 6.12 -14.51
C GLY A 404 -41.09 5.10 -13.87
N PRO A 405 -41.97 4.44 -14.66
CA PRO A 405 -42.94 3.47 -14.12
C PRO A 405 -42.32 2.18 -13.56
N VAL A 406 -41.07 1.86 -13.94
CA VAL A 406 -40.41 0.61 -13.53
C VAL A 406 -39.81 0.76 -12.14
N GLY A 407 -40.40 0.07 -11.17
CA GLY A 407 -39.98 0.09 -9.77
C GLY A 407 -38.69 -0.71 -9.48
N LYS A 408 -38.33 -0.76 -8.19
CA LYS A 408 -37.23 -1.61 -7.71
C LYS A 408 -37.72 -3.05 -7.54
N GLY A 409 -37.26 -3.95 -8.40
CA GLY A 409 -37.57 -5.37 -8.30
C GLY A 409 -36.67 -6.25 -9.16
N PRO A 410 -36.81 -7.59 -9.08
CA PRO A 410 -36.29 -8.49 -10.10
C PRO A 410 -36.99 -8.25 -11.45
N GLY A 411 -36.34 -8.56 -12.57
CA GLY A 411 -36.88 -8.33 -13.92
C GLY A 411 -35.95 -7.60 -14.89
N CYS A 412 -34.67 -7.43 -14.55
CA CYS A 412 -33.69 -6.77 -15.41
C CYS A 412 -32.86 -7.82 -16.17
N GLY A 413 -33.29 -8.16 -17.39
CA GLY A 413 -32.65 -9.18 -18.24
C GLY A 413 -31.43 -8.76 -19.06
N ILE A 414 -30.72 -7.67 -18.73
CA ILE A 414 -29.62 -7.13 -19.55
C ILE A 414 -28.27 -7.79 -19.20
N TRP A 415 -28.11 -9.06 -19.57
CA TRP A 415 -26.97 -9.90 -19.18
C TRP A 415 -25.70 -9.77 -20.03
N ALA A 416 -25.79 -9.18 -21.22
CA ALA A 416 -24.69 -9.10 -22.18
C ALA A 416 -23.41 -8.45 -21.61
N SER A 417 -23.58 -7.43 -20.77
CA SER A 417 -22.49 -6.71 -20.11
C SER A 417 -21.69 -7.58 -19.13
N GLY A 418 -22.38 -8.34 -18.28
CA GLY A 418 -21.76 -9.28 -17.33
C GLY A 418 -21.12 -10.48 -18.05
N TRP A 419 -21.82 -11.04 -19.03
CA TRP A 419 -21.34 -12.16 -19.86
C TRP A 419 -19.98 -11.87 -20.51
N ARG A 420 -19.83 -10.68 -21.10
CA ARG A 420 -18.57 -10.24 -21.74
C ARG A 420 -17.39 -10.25 -20.78
N ILE A 421 -17.58 -9.78 -19.54
CA ILE A 421 -16.52 -9.77 -18.51
C ILE A 421 -16.00 -11.18 -18.25
N TRP A 422 -16.91 -12.14 -18.11
CA TRP A 422 -16.56 -13.53 -17.81
C TRP A 422 -15.89 -14.22 -19.01
N LEU A 423 -16.29 -13.91 -20.24
CA LEU A 423 -15.59 -14.40 -21.42
C LEU A 423 -14.17 -13.83 -21.56
N PHE A 424 -13.98 -12.53 -21.30
CA PHE A 424 -12.63 -11.95 -21.26
C PHE A 424 -11.77 -12.51 -20.13
N PHE A 425 -12.39 -12.90 -19.01
CA PHE A 425 -11.71 -13.64 -17.96
C PHE A 425 -11.25 -15.02 -18.44
N LEU A 426 -12.15 -15.78 -19.08
CA LEU A 426 -11.81 -17.11 -19.61
C LEU A 426 -10.69 -17.00 -20.65
N ARG A 427 -10.72 -16.03 -21.56
CA ARG A 427 -9.63 -15.76 -22.52
C ARG A 427 -8.25 -15.68 -21.87
N GLY A 428 -8.14 -15.05 -20.70
CA GLY A 428 -6.87 -14.91 -19.98
C GLY A 428 -6.53 -16.08 -19.05
N VAL A 429 -7.53 -16.85 -18.63
CA VAL A 429 -7.37 -17.97 -17.68
C VAL A 429 -7.14 -19.30 -18.38
N THR A 430 -7.65 -19.50 -19.59
CA THR A 430 -7.44 -20.72 -20.38
C THR A 430 -5.96 -21.14 -20.45
N PRO A 431 -5.01 -20.32 -20.93
CA PRO A 431 -3.60 -20.74 -20.99
C PRO A 431 -2.96 -21.00 -19.62
N LEU A 432 -3.44 -20.31 -18.57
CA LEU A 432 -2.97 -20.54 -17.20
C LEU A 432 -3.44 -21.91 -16.69
N LEU A 433 -4.71 -22.23 -16.90
CA LEU A 433 -5.30 -23.50 -16.49
C LEU A 433 -4.76 -24.67 -17.30
N GLU A 434 -4.58 -24.52 -18.61
CA GLU A 434 -3.94 -25.54 -19.45
C GLU A 434 -2.57 -25.93 -18.89
N ARG A 435 -1.71 -24.96 -18.58
CA ARG A 435 -0.42 -25.23 -17.95
C ARG A 435 -0.55 -25.87 -16.57
N TRP A 436 -1.48 -25.39 -15.75
CA TRP A 436 -1.66 -25.90 -14.39
C TRP A 436 -2.22 -27.33 -14.35
N LEU A 437 -3.19 -27.62 -15.21
CA LEU A 437 -3.77 -28.95 -15.37
C LEU A 437 -2.77 -29.89 -16.05
N GLY A 438 -2.06 -29.43 -17.08
CA GLY A 438 -0.95 -30.17 -17.71
C GLY A 438 0.09 -30.61 -16.67
N ASN A 439 0.59 -29.69 -15.85
CA ASN A 439 1.53 -30.00 -14.77
C ASN A 439 0.94 -30.90 -13.67
N LEU A 440 -0.38 -30.80 -13.43
CA LEU A 440 -1.06 -31.65 -12.46
C LEU A 440 -1.18 -33.09 -12.97
N LEU A 441 -1.50 -33.25 -14.25
CA LEU A 441 -1.64 -34.53 -14.93
C LEU A 441 -0.27 -35.18 -15.14
N SER A 442 0.73 -34.47 -15.66
CA SER A 442 2.09 -35.00 -15.81
C SER A 442 2.62 -35.49 -14.46
N ARG A 443 2.48 -34.70 -13.40
CA ARG A 443 2.88 -35.13 -12.04
C ARG A 443 2.09 -36.32 -11.50
N GLN A 444 0.85 -36.51 -11.95
CA GLN A 444 0.02 -37.65 -11.53
C GLN A 444 0.44 -38.93 -12.25
N PHE A 445 0.78 -38.85 -13.53
CA PHE A 445 1.13 -40.02 -14.35
C PHE A 445 2.65 -40.33 -14.31
N GLU A 446 3.51 -39.32 -14.42
CA GLU A 446 4.98 -39.46 -14.43
C GLU A 446 5.58 -39.42 -13.02
N GLY A 447 4.81 -38.97 -12.02
CA GLY A 447 5.28 -38.81 -10.64
C GLY A 447 6.01 -37.49 -10.38
N ARG A 448 6.64 -37.37 -9.20
CA ARG A 448 7.41 -36.18 -8.80
C ARG A 448 8.91 -36.45 -8.87
N HIS A 449 9.65 -35.61 -9.59
CA HIS A 449 11.11 -35.59 -9.53
C HIS A 449 11.58 -34.98 -8.20
N SER A 450 12.26 -35.76 -7.36
CA SER A 450 12.65 -35.36 -6.00
C SER A 450 13.85 -34.38 -5.95
N LYS A 451 14.75 -34.45 -6.93
CA LYS A 451 15.98 -33.61 -7.02
C LYS A 451 16.15 -32.90 -8.38
N GLY A 452 15.12 -32.88 -9.23
CA GLY A 452 15.25 -32.36 -10.61
C GLY A 452 15.45 -30.84 -10.73
N ILE A 453 15.09 -30.05 -9.71
CA ILE A 453 15.19 -28.59 -9.73
C ILE A 453 15.95 -28.12 -8.49
N ALA A 454 17.04 -27.38 -8.71
CA ALA A 454 17.77 -26.72 -7.63
C ALA A 454 16.85 -25.74 -6.88
N LYS A 455 16.81 -25.83 -5.56
CA LYS A 455 15.96 -24.95 -4.75
C LYS A 455 16.61 -23.57 -4.67
N THR A 456 15.87 -22.52 -5.00
CA THR A 456 16.32 -21.14 -4.85
C THR A 456 16.48 -20.77 -3.37
N VAL A 457 17.45 -19.89 -3.08
CA VAL A 457 17.70 -19.36 -1.74
C VAL A 457 16.69 -18.24 -1.47
N THR A 458 15.70 -18.54 -0.63
CA THR A 458 14.70 -17.56 -0.17
C THR A 458 15.09 -16.99 1.19
N ASN A 459 14.41 -15.92 1.64
CA ASN A 459 14.69 -15.24 2.92
C ASN A 459 14.91 -16.17 4.12
N GLN A 460 14.18 -17.29 4.20
CA GLN A 460 14.30 -18.26 5.30
C GLN A 460 15.65 -18.99 5.33
N ARG A 461 16.34 -19.08 4.19
CA ARG A 461 17.56 -19.87 3.99
C ARG A 461 18.82 -19.03 3.84
N VAL A 462 18.70 -17.70 3.80
CA VAL A 462 19.84 -16.79 3.58
C VAL A 462 20.94 -17.02 4.61
N GLU A 463 20.61 -17.04 5.90
CA GLU A 463 21.60 -17.23 6.97
C GLU A 463 22.24 -18.64 6.92
N SER A 464 21.43 -19.69 6.70
CA SER A 464 21.93 -21.06 6.62
C SER A 464 22.78 -21.32 5.38
N HIS A 465 22.44 -20.67 4.26
CA HIS A 465 23.18 -20.79 3.02
C HIS A 465 24.51 -20.01 3.09
N PHE A 466 24.51 -18.82 3.68
CA PHE A 466 25.74 -18.08 3.97
C PHE A 466 26.71 -18.91 4.82
N ASP A 467 26.22 -19.57 5.87
CA ASP A 467 27.05 -20.45 6.69
C ASP A 467 27.55 -21.70 5.93
N LEU A 468 26.77 -22.21 4.98
CA LEU A 468 27.17 -23.33 4.13
C LEU A 468 28.30 -22.93 3.18
N GLU A 469 28.16 -21.79 2.50
CA GLU A 469 29.16 -21.25 1.58
C GLU A 469 30.45 -20.85 2.30
N LEU A 470 30.33 -20.20 3.47
CA LEU A 470 31.47 -19.84 4.30
C LEU A 470 32.28 -21.08 4.72
N ARG A 471 31.58 -22.16 5.14
CA ARG A 471 32.25 -23.42 5.50
C ARG A 471 32.92 -24.08 4.30
N ALA A 472 32.28 -24.03 3.12
CA ALA A 472 32.88 -24.55 1.90
C ALA A 472 34.14 -23.76 1.51
N ALA A 473 34.09 -22.42 1.53
CA ALA A 473 35.23 -21.56 1.25
C ALA A 473 36.42 -21.83 2.19
N VAL A 474 36.14 -21.92 3.50
CA VAL A 474 37.16 -22.27 4.51
C VAL A 474 37.74 -23.66 4.25
N MET A 475 36.92 -24.62 3.82
CA MET A 475 37.41 -25.97 3.49
C MET A 475 38.36 -25.97 2.29
N TYR A 476 38.09 -25.17 1.25
CA TYR A 476 38.99 -25.01 0.12
C TYR A 476 40.33 -24.41 0.55
N ASP A 477 40.31 -23.31 1.31
CA ASP A 477 41.54 -22.68 1.82
C ASP A 477 42.34 -23.62 2.74
N ILE A 478 41.68 -24.44 3.56
CA ILE A 478 42.35 -25.45 4.38
C ILE A 478 43.08 -26.47 3.50
N LEU A 479 42.44 -26.97 2.44
CA LEU A 479 43.04 -27.98 1.57
C LEU A 479 44.25 -27.44 0.79
N ASP A 480 44.22 -26.17 0.41
CA ASP A 480 45.30 -25.50 -0.32
C ASP A 480 46.49 -25.14 0.60
N MET A 481 46.23 -24.75 1.86
CA MET A 481 47.28 -24.43 2.83
C MET A 481 47.97 -25.66 3.45
N MET A 482 47.35 -26.84 3.37
CA MET A 482 47.87 -28.05 4.01
C MET A 482 48.90 -28.75 3.12
N PRO A 483 50.09 -29.11 3.64
CA PRO A 483 51.07 -29.89 2.89
C PRO A 483 50.51 -31.27 2.52
N GLU A 484 51.02 -31.86 1.43
CA GLU A 484 50.43 -33.03 0.76
C GLU A 484 50.14 -34.23 1.68
N ASN A 485 50.89 -34.37 2.78
CA ASN A 485 50.80 -35.51 3.71
C ASN A 485 49.75 -35.38 4.84
N ILE A 486 49.00 -34.27 4.99
CA ILE A 486 48.14 -34.01 6.18
C ILE A 486 46.64 -33.73 5.82
N LYS A 487 46.21 -33.98 4.59
CA LYS A 487 45.03 -33.30 4.01
C LYS A 487 43.62 -33.65 4.55
N GLN A 488 43.36 -34.77 5.23
CA GLN A 488 41.95 -35.23 5.44
C GLN A 488 41.44 -35.27 6.90
N ASN A 489 42.28 -35.54 7.90
CA ASN A 489 41.78 -35.82 9.27
C ASN A 489 41.56 -34.56 10.14
N LYS A 490 42.17 -33.42 9.81
CA LYS A 490 42.15 -32.21 10.67
C LYS A 490 41.12 -31.13 10.27
N THR A 491 40.51 -31.23 9.09
CA THR A 491 39.58 -30.22 8.54
C THR A 491 38.37 -29.97 9.45
N ARG A 492 37.80 -31.04 10.03
CA ARG A 492 36.64 -30.93 10.95
C ARG A 492 37.00 -30.15 12.22
N THR A 493 38.19 -30.39 12.77
CA THR A 493 38.69 -29.72 13.99
C THR A 493 38.93 -28.24 13.72
N ILE A 494 39.52 -27.88 12.57
CA ILE A 494 39.70 -26.47 12.17
C ILE A 494 38.34 -25.75 12.04
N LEU A 495 37.33 -26.40 11.46
CA LEU A 495 35.97 -25.83 11.39
C LEU A 495 35.30 -25.67 12.77
N GLN A 496 35.65 -26.51 13.75
CA GLN A 496 35.22 -26.32 15.14
C GLN A 496 35.91 -25.09 15.76
N HIS A 497 37.20 -24.88 15.51
CA HIS A 497 37.91 -23.67 15.93
C HIS A 497 37.32 -22.42 15.29
N LEU A 498 36.99 -22.42 14.00
CA LEU A 498 36.27 -21.32 13.33
C LEU A 498 34.94 -21.01 14.04
N SER A 499 34.17 -22.06 14.36
CA SER A 499 32.88 -21.92 15.04
C SER A 499 33.03 -21.39 16.47
N LYS A 500 34.09 -21.78 17.18
CA LYS A 500 34.41 -21.27 18.52
C LYS A 500 34.89 -19.83 18.46
N ALA A 501 35.77 -19.48 17.53
CA ALA A 501 36.25 -18.12 17.30
C ALA A 501 35.09 -17.16 17.02
N TRP A 502 34.13 -17.56 16.18
CA TRP A 502 32.90 -16.78 15.95
C TRP A 502 32.05 -16.57 17.23
N ARG A 503 31.94 -17.59 18.09
CA ARG A 503 31.23 -17.44 19.38
C ARG A 503 31.98 -16.52 20.34
N CYS A 504 33.30 -16.64 20.43
CA CYS A 504 34.16 -15.76 21.22
C CYS A 504 34.02 -14.30 20.76
N TRP A 505 34.06 -14.05 19.44
CA TRP A 505 33.83 -12.71 18.90
C TRP A 505 32.47 -12.12 19.31
N LYS A 506 31.38 -12.89 19.22
CA LYS A 506 30.03 -12.47 19.64
C LYS A 506 29.86 -12.24 21.15
N ALA A 507 30.72 -12.85 21.96
CA ALA A 507 30.72 -12.72 23.42
C ALA A 507 31.77 -11.72 23.93
N ASN A 508 32.53 -11.11 23.01
CA ASN A 508 33.69 -10.27 23.30
C ASN A 508 34.80 -10.95 24.12
N ILE A 509 34.93 -12.26 24.02
CA ILE A 509 35.98 -13.03 24.70
C ILE A 509 37.21 -13.06 23.77
N PRO A 510 38.42 -12.73 24.25
CA PRO A 510 39.63 -12.87 23.45
C PRO A 510 39.82 -14.34 23.07
N TRP A 511 39.97 -14.60 21.77
CA TRP A 511 40.17 -15.95 21.26
C TRP A 511 41.66 -16.16 20.98
N LYS A 512 42.33 -16.91 21.86
CA LYS A 512 43.70 -17.39 21.65
C LYS A 512 43.75 -18.88 21.96
N VAL A 513 44.23 -19.66 21.00
CA VAL A 513 44.39 -21.12 21.18
C VAL A 513 45.88 -21.41 21.31
N PRO A 514 46.34 -22.00 22.44
CA PRO A 514 47.72 -22.44 22.57
C PRO A 514 48.09 -23.42 21.46
N SER A 515 49.27 -23.23 20.86
CA SER A 515 49.85 -24.15 19.88
C SER A 515 49.07 -24.35 18.56
N LEU A 516 48.23 -23.38 18.15
CA LEU A 516 47.62 -23.37 16.82
C LEU A 516 48.60 -22.79 15.78
N PRO A 517 48.76 -23.41 14.59
CA PRO A 517 49.58 -22.84 13.53
C PRO A 517 49.10 -21.44 13.11
N ILE A 518 50.04 -20.49 13.03
CA ILE A 518 49.77 -19.08 12.69
C ILE A 518 48.99 -18.92 11.36
N PRO A 519 49.28 -19.68 10.28
CA PRO A 519 48.50 -19.57 9.04
C PRO A 519 47.02 -19.92 9.24
N ILE A 520 46.72 -20.94 10.06
CA ILE A 520 45.35 -21.36 10.36
C ILE A 520 44.66 -20.32 11.26
N GLU A 521 45.38 -19.77 12.24
CA GLU A 521 44.87 -18.68 13.10
C GLU A 521 44.47 -17.46 12.27
N ASN A 522 45.35 -17.00 11.37
CA ASN A 522 45.10 -15.84 10.49
C ASN A 522 43.93 -16.10 9.52
N MET A 523 43.84 -17.32 8.95
CA MET A 523 42.71 -17.70 8.10
C MET A 523 41.39 -17.66 8.89
N ILE A 524 41.35 -18.21 10.11
CA ILE A 524 40.16 -18.15 10.97
C ILE A 524 39.78 -16.70 11.27
N LEU A 525 40.74 -15.85 11.66
CA LEU A 525 40.48 -14.44 11.98
C LEU A 525 39.94 -13.68 10.76
N ARG A 526 40.49 -13.94 9.57
CA ARG A 526 39.99 -13.35 8.31
C ARG A 526 38.52 -13.68 8.06
N TYR A 527 38.13 -14.96 8.17
CA TYR A 527 36.74 -15.37 7.95
C TYR A 527 35.79 -14.97 9.09
N VAL A 528 36.29 -14.91 10.33
CA VAL A 528 35.52 -14.36 11.47
C VAL A 528 35.23 -12.88 11.25
N LYS A 529 36.21 -12.10 10.77
CA LYS A 529 36.02 -10.69 10.39
C LYS A 529 35.04 -10.53 9.24
N ALA A 530 35.19 -11.29 8.16
CA ALA A 530 34.25 -11.25 7.03
C ALA A 530 32.80 -11.56 7.48
N LYS A 531 32.63 -12.54 8.37
CA LYS A 531 31.31 -12.85 8.96
C LYS A 531 30.81 -11.75 9.90
N ALA A 532 31.68 -11.10 10.65
CA ALA A 532 31.35 -9.96 11.50
C ALA A 532 30.86 -8.75 10.69
N ASP A 533 31.53 -8.45 9.58
CA ASP A 533 31.16 -7.33 8.69
C ASP A 533 29.78 -7.58 8.05
N TRP A 534 29.54 -8.79 7.54
CA TRP A 534 28.24 -9.21 7.04
C TRP A 534 27.15 -9.14 8.13
N TRP A 535 27.46 -9.59 9.34
CA TRP A 535 26.51 -9.60 10.46
C TRP A 535 26.14 -8.18 10.88
N THR A 536 27.11 -7.27 10.96
CA THR A 536 26.94 -5.88 11.40
C THR A 536 26.23 -5.04 10.35
N SER A 537 26.61 -5.15 9.07
CA SER A 537 25.89 -4.49 7.97
C SER A 537 24.42 -4.92 7.90
N THR A 538 24.15 -6.23 8.10
CA THR A 538 22.77 -6.74 8.19
C THR A 538 22.01 -6.17 9.39
N VAL A 539 22.68 -5.88 10.50
CA VAL A 539 22.07 -5.22 11.68
C VAL A 539 21.66 -3.80 11.32
N HIS A 540 22.56 -2.99 10.78
CA HIS A 540 22.27 -1.60 10.41
C HIS A 540 21.16 -1.51 9.35
N TYR A 541 21.21 -2.36 8.32
CA TYR A 541 20.15 -2.42 7.30
C TYR A 541 18.77 -2.73 7.91
N ASN A 542 18.70 -3.70 8.82
CA ASN A 542 17.44 -4.02 9.49
C ASN A 542 17.03 -2.94 10.50
N ARG A 543 17.98 -2.28 11.19
CA ARG A 543 17.65 -1.17 12.08
C ARG A 543 16.95 -0.06 11.33
N GLU A 544 17.50 0.34 10.20
CA GLU A 544 16.95 1.43 9.41
C GLU A 544 15.58 1.07 8.83
N ARG A 545 15.38 -0.19 8.43
CA ARG A 545 14.06 -0.68 8.01
C ARG A 545 13.04 -0.66 9.14
N ILE A 546 13.42 -1.06 10.35
CA ILE A 546 12.55 -1.01 11.53
C ILE A 546 12.22 0.45 11.86
N ARG A 547 13.23 1.33 11.87
CA ARG A 547 13.08 2.76 12.15
C ARG A 547 12.12 3.45 11.18
N ARG A 548 12.21 3.14 9.87
CA ARG A 548 11.31 3.66 8.83
C ARG A 548 9.92 3.04 8.83
N GLY A 549 9.65 2.04 9.69
CA GLY A 549 8.37 1.33 9.70
C GLY A 549 8.13 0.47 8.45
N ALA A 550 9.19 0.02 7.78
CA ALA A 550 9.06 -0.91 6.65
C ALA A 550 8.48 -2.26 7.11
N THR A 551 7.96 -3.05 6.18
CA THR A 551 7.47 -4.40 6.50
C THR A 551 8.63 -5.28 6.97
N VAL A 552 8.63 -5.61 8.26
CA VAL A 552 9.65 -6.43 8.93
C VAL A 552 8.96 -7.50 9.78
N ASP A 553 9.47 -8.73 9.72
CA ASP A 553 8.94 -9.84 10.50
C ASP A 553 9.28 -9.68 11.99
N LYS A 554 8.36 -10.10 12.87
CA LYS A 554 8.57 -10.08 14.34
C LYS A 554 9.86 -10.81 14.77
N THR A 555 10.22 -11.90 14.08
CA THR A 555 11.45 -12.65 14.35
C THR A 555 12.70 -11.84 14.02
N VAL A 556 12.64 -10.99 12.99
CA VAL A 556 13.74 -10.09 12.62
C VAL A 556 13.90 -9.00 13.69
N CYS A 557 12.82 -8.39 14.19
CA CYS A 557 12.92 -7.40 15.28
C CYS A 557 13.58 -7.98 16.53
N LYS A 558 13.15 -9.18 16.97
CA LYS A 558 13.75 -9.86 18.13
C LYS A 558 15.21 -10.22 17.92
N LYS A 559 15.55 -10.78 16.75
CA LYS A 559 16.95 -11.08 16.40
C LYS A 559 17.78 -9.80 16.43
N HIS A 560 17.28 -8.76 15.78
CA HIS A 560 17.93 -7.46 15.67
C HIS A 560 18.22 -6.83 17.04
N LEU A 561 17.24 -6.84 17.97
CA LEU A 561 17.43 -6.39 19.35
C LEU A 561 18.63 -7.10 20.00
N GLY A 562 18.64 -8.44 19.99
CA GLY A 562 19.75 -9.21 20.56
C GLY A 562 21.09 -9.02 19.83
N ARG A 563 21.09 -8.54 18.57
CA ARG A 563 22.32 -8.17 17.86
C ARG A 563 22.82 -6.80 18.31
N LEU A 564 21.96 -5.79 18.40
CA LEU A 564 22.34 -4.46 18.88
C LEU A 564 22.80 -4.47 20.33
N THR A 565 22.14 -5.23 21.21
CA THR A 565 22.58 -5.40 22.59
C THR A 565 24.03 -5.90 22.66
N ARG A 566 24.41 -6.86 21.80
CA ARG A 566 25.80 -7.35 21.75
C ARG A 566 26.78 -6.30 21.22
N LEU A 567 26.39 -5.53 20.21
CA LEU A 567 27.24 -4.46 19.68
C LEU A 567 27.46 -3.37 20.73
N TYR A 568 26.40 -2.97 21.42
CA TYR A 568 26.47 -2.00 22.51
C TYR A 568 27.42 -2.48 23.61
N LEU A 569 27.24 -3.71 24.13
CA LEU A 569 28.09 -4.23 25.19
C LEU A 569 29.55 -4.41 24.78
N LYS A 570 29.81 -4.76 23.51
CA LYS A 570 31.20 -4.81 22.98
C LYS A 570 31.84 -3.42 23.00
N ALA A 571 31.12 -2.40 22.56
CA ALA A 571 31.61 -1.02 22.57
C ALA A 571 31.77 -0.50 24.01
N GLU A 572 30.86 -0.85 24.91
CA GLU A 572 30.91 -0.43 26.31
C GLU A 572 32.10 -1.07 27.04
N GLN A 573 32.38 -2.36 26.82
CA GLN A 573 33.56 -3.03 27.38
C GLN A 573 34.88 -2.40 26.88
N GLU A 574 34.93 -2.07 25.58
CA GLU A 574 36.07 -1.38 25.00
C GLU A 574 36.26 0.02 25.61
N ARG A 575 35.16 0.76 25.81
CA ARG A 575 35.18 2.08 26.46
C ARG A 575 35.72 2.02 27.88
N GLN A 576 35.25 1.07 28.69
CA GLN A 576 35.71 0.87 30.07
C GLN A 576 37.17 0.44 30.12
N HIS A 577 37.61 -0.43 29.21
CA HIS A 577 39.01 -0.82 29.09
C HIS A 577 39.91 0.37 28.76
N ASN A 578 39.48 1.21 27.81
CA ASN A 578 40.22 2.41 27.43
C ASN A 578 40.29 3.44 28.56
N TYR A 579 39.23 3.61 29.37
CA TYR A 579 39.28 4.47 30.54
C TYR A 579 40.36 4.02 31.55
N VAL A 580 40.44 2.73 31.85
CA VAL A 580 41.46 2.19 32.77
C VAL A 580 42.87 2.29 32.17
N LYS A 581 42.99 2.12 30.85
CA LYS A 581 44.26 2.14 30.12
C LYS A 581 44.82 3.55 29.95
N ASP A 582 43.98 4.49 29.54
CA ASP A 582 44.36 5.88 29.22
C ASP A 582 44.39 6.74 30.49
N GLY A 583 43.68 6.33 31.55
CA GLY A 583 43.50 7.06 32.80
C GLY A 583 42.25 7.97 32.77
N PRO A 584 41.97 8.67 33.89
CA PRO A 584 40.84 9.60 33.96
C PRO A 584 40.91 10.68 32.89
N TYR A 585 39.83 10.83 32.12
CA TYR A 585 39.74 11.87 31.08
C TYR A 585 39.62 13.28 31.65
N ILE A 586 39.21 13.41 32.92
CA ILE A 586 39.18 14.68 33.62
C ILE A 586 40.57 15.03 34.12
N THR A 587 41.02 16.25 33.83
CA THR A 587 42.31 16.71 34.35
C THR A 587 42.19 17.03 35.84
N ALA A 588 43.28 16.85 36.59
CA ALA A 588 43.28 17.11 38.03
C ALA A 588 42.94 18.59 38.34
N GLU A 589 43.37 19.52 37.49
CA GLU A 589 43.07 20.95 37.61
C GLU A 589 41.57 21.24 37.45
N GLU A 590 40.93 20.67 36.42
CA GLU A 590 39.48 20.79 36.21
C GLU A 590 38.69 20.14 37.35
N ALA A 591 39.13 18.97 37.83
CA ALA A 591 38.48 18.29 38.95
C ALA A 591 38.53 19.15 40.24
N VAL A 592 39.68 19.77 40.53
CA VAL A 592 39.83 20.70 41.66
C VAL A 592 38.96 21.94 41.46
N ALA A 593 38.88 22.48 40.25
CA ALA A 593 38.01 23.62 39.94
C ALA A 593 36.53 23.29 40.15
N ILE A 594 36.06 22.13 39.68
CA ILE A 594 34.69 21.65 39.89
C ILE A 594 34.41 21.46 41.39
N TYR A 595 35.31 20.76 42.09
CA TYR A 595 35.15 20.49 43.51
C TYR A 595 35.10 21.78 44.35
N THR A 596 36.04 22.70 44.14
CA THR A 596 36.09 23.99 44.84
C THR A 596 34.85 24.84 44.55
N THR A 597 34.37 24.86 43.30
CA THR A 597 33.13 25.55 42.92
C THR A 597 31.93 25.01 43.71
N VAL A 598 31.81 23.68 43.83
CA VAL A 598 30.73 23.06 44.61
C VAL A 598 30.85 23.37 46.10
N VAL A 599 32.07 23.36 46.67
CA VAL A 599 32.31 23.76 48.06
C VAL A 599 31.88 25.21 48.31
N HIS A 600 32.29 26.14 47.45
CA HIS A 600 31.91 27.55 47.56
C HIS A 600 30.39 27.73 47.44
N TRP A 601 29.76 27.03 46.48
CA TRP A 601 28.32 27.03 46.30
C TRP A 601 27.59 26.55 47.56
N LEU A 602 27.93 25.37 48.10
CA LEU A 602 27.29 24.81 49.29
C LEU A 602 27.51 25.68 50.53
N LYS A 603 28.70 26.26 50.70
CA LYS A 603 29.01 27.18 51.81
C LYS A 603 28.20 28.47 51.71
N SER A 604 28.04 29.04 50.51
CA SER A 604 27.23 30.24 50.29
C SER A 604 25.77 30.04 50.71
N ARG A 605 25.26 28.81 50.55
CA ARG A 605 23.89 28.41 50.90
C ARG A 605 23.74 27.96 52.34
N ARG A 606 24.82 27.94 53.12
CA ARG A 606 24.87 27.40 54.50
C ARG A 606 24.28 25.99 54.57
N PHE A 607 24.59 25.17 53.57
CA PHE A 607 24.04 23.82 53.47
C PHE A 607 24.58 22.95 54.61
N SER A 608 23.69 22.21 55.27
CA SER A 608 24.05 21.21 56.27
C SER A 608 24.05 19.82 55.64
N PRO A 609 25.18 19.10 55.62
CA PRO A 609 25.28 17.76 55.03
C PRO A 609 24.26 16.76 55.61
N ILE A 610 23.66 15.95 54.74
CA ILE A 610 22.66 14.93 55.08
C ILE A 610 23.32 13.85 55.96
N PRO A 611 22.88 13.67 57.22
CA PRO A 611 23.46 12.69 58.11
C PRO A 611 23.06 11.28 57.70
N PHE A 612 23.75 10.30 58.25
CA PHE A 612 23.29 8.92 58.21
C PHE A 612 21.91 8.77 58.87
N PRO A 613 20.98 7.95 58.34
CA PRO A 613 19.67 7.70 58.96
C PRO A 613 19.82 7.26 60.43
N PRO A 614 19.40 8.08 61.40
CA PRO A 614 19.57 7.76 62.83
C PRO A 614 18.88 6.45 63.21
N LEU A 615 19.39 5.73 64.22
CA LEU A 615 18.79 4.47 64.69
C LEU A 615 17.30 4.60 65.01
N ALA A 616 16.90 5.68 65.68
CA ALA A 616 15.52 6.03 65.98
C ALA A 616 15.08 7.28 65.21
N TYR A 617 14.85 7.15 63.90
CA TYR A 617 14.38 8.26 63.07
C TYR A 617 12.86 8.23 62.91
N LYS A 618 12.23 9.39 63.12
CA LYS A 618 10.77 9.54 63.24
C LYS A 618 10.00 9.13 61.98
N HIS A 619 10.62 9.24 60.81
CA HIS A 619 9.96 9.01 59.52
C HIS A 619 10.40 7.73 58.80
N ASP A 620 11.25 6.89 59.42
CA ASP A 620 11.83 5.69 58.77
C ASP A 620 10.76 4.75 58.21
N THR A 621 9.74 4.44 59.00
CA THR A 621 8.67 3.51 58.59
C THR A 621 7.86 4.07 57.43
N LYS A 622 7.64 5.39 57.37
CA LYS A 622 6.92 6.03 56.27
C LYS A 622 7.73 5.97 54.97
N LEU A 623 9.02 6.24 55.04
CA LEU A 623 9.91 6.17 53.88
C LEU A 623 10.03 4.73 53.36
N LEU A 624 10.09 3.74 54.26
CA LEU A 624 10.08 2.33 53.88
C LEU A 624 8.77 1.94 53.18
N ILE A 625 7.61 2.35 53.69
CA ILE A 625 6.32 2.05 53.05
C ILE A 625 6.28 2.65 51.63
N LEU A 626 6.66 3.91 51.45
CA LEU A 626 6.71 4.56 50.13
C LEU A 626 7.65 3.81 49.16
N ALA A 627 8.83 3.41 49.63
CA ALA A 627 9.79 2.64 48.85
C ALA A 627 9.20 1.29 48.40
N LEU A 628 8.55 0.56 49.32
CA LEU A 628 7.92 -0.73 49.02
C LEU A 628 6.71 -0.57 48.09
N GLU A 629 5.93 0.49 48.19
CA GLU A 629 4.83 0.77 47.25
C GLU A 629 5.36 0.96 45.82
N ARG A 630 6.43 1.74 45.64
CA ARG A 630 7.06 1.96 44.33
C ARG A 630 7.57 0.67 43.69
N LEU A 631 8.19 -0.20 44.47
CA LEU A 631 8.63 -1.52 43.99
C LEU A 631 7.44 -2.42 43.61
N LYS A 632 6.31 -2.30 44.32
CA LYS A 632 5.14 -3.15 44.11
C LYS A 632 4.40 -2.79 42.82
N GLU A 633 4.35 -1.50 42.50
CA GLU A 633 3.73 -0.97 41.27
C GLU A 633 4.30 -1.61 40.01
N ALA A 634 5.61 -1.90 39.98
CA ALA A 634 6.30 -2.50 38.84
C ALA A 634 5.76 -3.89 38.44
N TYR A 635 5.11 -4.60 39.37
CA TYR A 635 4.62 -5.96 39.17
C TYR A 635 3.09 -6.08 39.05
N SER A 636 2.35 -5.00 39.28
CA SER A 636 0.88 -4.99 39.26
C SER A 636 0.26 -5.44 37.93
N VAL A 637 0.95 -5.20 36.81
CA VAL A 637 0.46 -5.50 35.45
C VAL A 637 0.86 -6.91 34.96
N LYS A 638 1.89 -7.53 35.55
CA LYS A 638 2.48 -8.77 35.02
C LYS A 638 1.75 -10.01 35.55
N SER A 639 1.12 -10.79 34.65
CA SER A 639 0.44 -12.05 35.01
C SER A 639 1.40 -13.24 35.23
N ARG A 640 2.62 -13.20 34.70
CA ARG A 640 3.63 -14.26 34.87
C ARG A 640 4.88 -13.70 35.51
N LEU A 641 5.24 -14.26 36.66
CA LEU A 641 6.40 -13.85 37.46
C LEU A 641 7.48 -14.92 37.43
N ASN A 642 8.73 -14.47 37.23
CA ASN A 642 9.93 -15.29 37.34
C ASN A 642 10.31 -15.52 38.81
N GLN A 643 11.30 -16.39 39.07
CA GLN A 643 11.72 -16.71 40.44
C GLN A 643 12.23 -15.48 41.20
N SER A 644 13.09 -14.65 40.57
CA SER A 644 13.61 -13.41 41.16
C SER A 644 12.50 -12.44 41.57
N GLN A 645 11.45 -12.31 40.74
CA GLN A 645 10.31 -11.44 41.01
C GLN A 645 9.42 -11.95 42.14
N ARG A 646 9.32 -13.28 42.31
CA ARG A 646 8.61 -13.87 43.47
C ARG A 646 9.39 -13.70 44.75
N GLU A 647 10.71 -13.86 44.68
CA GLU A 647 11.62 -13.58 45.80
C GLU A 647 11.53 -12.10 46.20
N GLU A 648 11.50 -11.19 45.23
CA GLU A 648 11.28 -9.76 45.48
C GLU A 648 9.97 -9.49 46.20
N LEU A 649 8.84 -10.02 45.70
CA LEU A 649 7.54 -9.87 46.38
C LEU A 649 7.55 -10.48 47.79
N GLY A 650 8.18 -11.65 47.99
CA GLY A 650 8.30 -12.28 49.30
C GLY A 650 9.13 -11.44 50.28
N LEU A 651 10.24 -10.85 49.83
CA LEU A 651 11.05 -9.93 50.63
C LEU A 651 10.31 -8.64 50.97
N MET A 652 9.48 -8.15 50.05
CA MET A 652 8.64 -6.98 50.28
C MET A 652 7.53 -7.26 51.30
N GLU A 653 6.84 -8.40 51.19
CA GLU A 653 5.83 -8.82 52.16
C GLU A 653 6.45 -8.98 53.56
N GLN A 654 7.61 -9.63 53.68
CA GLN A 654 8.36 -9.70 54.94
C GLN A 654 8.73 -8.33 55.50
N ALA A 655 9.08 -7.38 54.63
CA ALA A 655 9.40 -6.01 55.05
C ALA A 655 8.17 -5.21 55.50
N TYR A 656 6.97 -5.52 54.98
CA TYR A 656 5.70 -4.99 55.49
C TYR A 656 5.33 -5.59 56.85
N ASP A 657 5.53 -6.90 57.03
CA ASP A 657 5.18 -7.61 58.26
C ASP A 657 6.10 -7.25 59.43
N ASN A 658 7.42 -7.12 59.18
CA ASN A 658 8.40 -6.71 60.19
C ASN A 658 9.31 -5.55 59.70
N PRO A 659 8.81 -4.30 59.72
CA PRO A 659 9.55 -3.16 59.17
C PRO A 659 10.79 -2.81 59.98
N HIS A 660 10.83 -3.07 61.29
CA HIS A 660 11.98 -2.74 62.13
C HIS A 660 13.20 -3.61 61.82
N GLU A 661 12.99 -4.90 61.58
CA GLU A 661 14.05 -5.82 61.17
C GLU A 661 14.56 -5.46 59.76
N ALA A 662 13.64 -5.16 58.82
CA ALA A 662 14.01 -4.71 57.49
C ALA A 662 14.84 -3.42 57.52
N LEU A 663 14.45 -2.42 58.32
CA LEU A 663 15.21 -1.17 58.50
C LEU A 663 16.60 -1.40 59.11
N SER A 664 16.70 -2.29 60.10
CA SER A 664 17.99 -2.66 60.69
C SER A 664 18.92 -3.28 59.65
N ARG A 665 18.38 -4.17 58.81
CA ARG A 665 19.09 -4.78 57.69
C ARG A 665 19.54 -3.75 56.66
N ILE A 666 18.66 -2.83 56.24
CA ILE A 666 18.96 -1.73 55.31
C ILE A 666 20.11 -0.87 55.85
N LYS A 667 20.02 -0.39 57.09
CA LYS A 667 21.06 0.44 57.71
C LYS A 667 22.39 -0.32 57.84
N ARG A 668 22.36 -1.62 58.15
CA ARG A 668 23.55 -2.46 58.14
C ARG A 668 24.19 -2.53 56.75
N HIS A 669 23.41 -2.72 55.69
CA HIS A 669 23.92 -2.71 54.30
C HIS A 669 24.59 -1.37 53.96
N LEU A 670 23.96 -0.24 54.29
CA LEU A 670 24.54 1.09 54.06
C LEU A 670 25.89 1.29 54.79
N LEU A 671 26.06 0.70 55.97
CA LEU A 671 27.32 0.79 56.73
C LEU A 671 28.41 -0.13 56.20
N THR A 672 28.10 -1.39 55.90
CA THR A 672 29.12 -2.43 55.71
C THR A 672 29.31 -2.88 54.26
N GLN A 673 28.30 -2.76 53.40
CA GLN A 673 28.35 -3.31 52.05
C GLN A 673 29.00 -2.33 51.07
N ARG A 674 30.09 -2.77 50.40
CA ARG A 674 30.84 -2.01 49.38
C ARG A 674 31.15 -2.85 48.14
N ALA A 675 30.56 -4.03 48.05
CA ALA A 675 30.63 -4.91 46.90
C ALA A 675 29.23 -5.49 46.70
N PHE A 676 28.71 -5.35 45.48
CA PHE A 676 27.35 -5.71 45.10
C PHE A 676 27.36 -6.87 44.13
N LYS A 677 26.19 -7.51 43.94
CA LYS A 677 26.07 -8.55 42.91
C LYS A 677 26.05 -7.95 41.51
N GLU A 678 26.22 -8.81 40.50
CA GLU A 678 26.13 -8.39 39.11
C GLU A 678 24.71 -7.92 38.77
N CYS A 679 24.62 -6.84 37.99
CA CYS A 679 23.36 -6.35 37.44
C CYS A 679 23.17 -6.89 36.03
N GLU A 680 22.03 -7.53 35.76
CA GLU A 680 21.70 -7.94 34.39
C GLU A 680 21.25 -6.74 33.57
N ILE A 681 21.51 -6.77 32.26
CA ILE A 681 21.11 -5.70 31.33
C ILE A 681 20.31 -6.26 30.16
N GLU A 682 19.14 -5.69 29.94
CA GLU A 682 18.31 -5.90 28.77
C GLU A 682 18.07 -4.57 28.05
N PHE A 683 17.50 -4.64 26.85
CA PHE A 683 17.12 -3.44 26.09
C PHE A 683 15.65 -3.47 25.76
N MET A 684 14.97 -2.35 26.05
CA MET A 684 13.63 -2.08 25.56
C MET A 684 13.72 -1.46 24.16
N ASP A 685 13.10 -2.10 23.18
CA ASP A 685 13.07 -1.60 21.79
C ASP A 685 11.85 -0.69 21.57
N LEU A 686 12.11 0.61 21.43
CA LEU A 686 11.11 1.60 21.05
C LEU A 686 11.04 1.79 19.51
N TYR A 687 11.67 0.88 18.76
CA TYR A 687 11.81 0.87 17.30
C TYR A 687 12.66 2.00 16.70
N SER A 688 12.68 3.18 17.32
CA SER A 688 13.51 4.33 16.94
C SER A 688 14.88 4.31 17.63
N HIS A 689 14.87 4.20 18.95
CA HIS A 689 16.05 4.04 19.82
C HIS A 689 15.87 2.84 20.75
N LEU A 690 16.91 2.51 21.51
CA LEU A 690 16.90 1.45 22.52
C LEU A 690 17.15 2.07 23.89
N ILE A 691 16.45 1.60 24.90
CA ILE A 691 16.66 2.02 26.30
C ILE A 691 17.23 0.83 27.08
N PRO A 692 18.37 0.99 27.77
CA PRO A 692 18.89 -0.04 28.66
C PRO A 692 17.98 -0.19 29.88
N VAL A 693 17.71 -1.43 30.27
CA VAL A 693 16.93 -1.79 31.46
C VAL A 693 17.81 -2.68 32.32
N TYR A 694 18.09 -2.23 33.53
CA TYR A 694 18.94 -2.95 34.48
C TYR A 694 18.07 -3.76 35.44
N ASP A 695 18.46 -5.02 35.69
CA ASP A 695 17.86 -5.86 36.72
C ASP A 695 18.86 -6.05 37.87
N VAL A 696 18.52 -5.47 39.01
CA VAL A 696 19.32 -5.46 40.25
C VAL A 696 18.83 -6.57 41.20
N GLU A 697 19.65 -7.00 42.15
CA GLU A 697 19.21 -7.99 43.14
C GLU A 697 18.05 -7.45 43.99
N PRO A 698 16.99 -8.25 44.26
CA PRO A 698 15.83 -7.80 45.05
C PRO A 698 16.14 -7.22 46.44
N LEU A 699 17.13 -7.77 47.15
CA LEU A 699 17.50 -7.29 48.48
C LEU A 699 18.21 -5.92 48.42
N GLU A 700 19.06 -5.73 47.41
CA GLU A 700 19.76 -4.48 47.12
C GLU A 700 18.73 -3.42 46.69
N LYS A 701 17.77 -3.75 45.82
CA LYS A 701 16.66 -2.86 45.41
C LYS A 701 15.88 -2.28 46.58
N ILE A 702 15.59 -3.05 47.63
CA ILE A 702 14.86 -2.55 48.81
C ILE A 702 15.71 -1.50 49.56
N THR A 703 17.00 -1.76 49.68
CA THR A 703 17.95 -0.83 50.33
C THR A 703 18.09 0.46 49.53
N ASP A 704 18.24 0.34 48.20
CA ASP A 704 18.34 1.46 47.27
C ASP A 704 17.05 2.30 47.24
N ALA A 705 15.89 1.65 47.17
CA ALA A 705 14.61 2.35 47.17
C ALA A 705 14.38 3.10 48.48
N TYR A 706 14.77 2.53 49.62
CA TYR A 706 14.73 3.24 50.89
C TYR A 706 15.69 4.43 50.92
N LEU A 707 16.93 4.23 50.44
CA LEU A 707 17.95 5.28 50.41
C LEU A 707 17.51 6.44 49.49
N ASP A 708 16.94 6.14 48.33
CA ASP A 708 16.36 7.11 47.41
C ASP A 708 15.30 7.98 48.11
N GLN A 709 14.32 7.35 48.77
CA GLN A 709 13.27 8.08 49.50
C GLN A 709 13.85 8.94 50.63
N TYR A 710 14.84 8.44 51.36
CA TYR A 710 15.52 9.19 52.42
C TYR A 710 16.29 10.40 51.88
N LEU A 711 17.05 10.21 50.80
CA LEU A 711 17.85 11.26 50.19
C LEU A 711 16.99 12.37 49.60
N TRP A 712 15.93 12.03 48.85
CA TRP A 712 15.01 13.04 48.32
C TRP A 712 14.31 13.84 49.42
N TYR A 713 13.85 13.16 50.48
CA TYR A 713 13.20 13.83 51.61
C TYR A 713 14.13 14.80 52.34
N GLU A 714 15.36 14.36 52.69
CA GLU A 714 16.31 15.24 53.38
C GLU A 714 16.91 16.31 52.45
N ALA A 715 17.05 16.03 51.15
CA ALA A 715 17.51 17.01 50.17
C ALA A 715 16.52 18.17 49.98
N ASP A 716 15.23 17.89 49.87
CA ASP A 716 14.19 18.91 49.76
C ASP A 716 14.03 19.71 51.05
N LYS A 717 14.02 19.02 52.20
CA LYS A 717 13.98 19.64 53.54
C LYS A 717 15.13 20.63 53.76
N ARG A 718 16.28 20.39 53.15
CA ARG A 718 17.48 21.25 53.23
C ARG A 718 17.68 22.14 52.01
N ARG A 719 16.73 22.11 51.05
CA ARG A 719 16.74 22.90 49.82
C ARG A 719 18.05 22.79 49.04
N LEU A 720 18.55 21.57 48.91
CA LEU A 720 19.78 21.26 48.16
C LEU A 720 19.63 21.68 46.69
N PHE A 721 18.59 21.17 46.03
CA PHE A 721 18.28 21.48 44.64
C PHE A 721 17.57 22.84 44.53
N GLN A 722 18.03 23.69 43.62
CA GLN A 722 17.40 24.99 43.38
C GLN A 722 16.18 24.86 42.45
N ALA A 723 15.31 25.87 42.47
CA ALA A 723 14.05 25.86 41.73
C ALA A 723 14.19 25.73 40.20
N TRP A 724 15.38 25.97 39.63
CA TRP A 724 15.66 25.79 38.19
C TRP A 724 15.95 24.35 37.79
N ILE A 725 16.22 23.45 38.75
CA ILE A 725 16.41 22.03 38.45
C ILE A 725 15.02 21.41 38.24
N LYS A 726 14.80 20.91 37.02
CA LYS A 726 13.54 20.28 36.59
C LYS A 726 13.85 18.90 36.01
N PRO A 727 12.95 17.91 36.15
CA PRO A 727 11.58 17.99 36.70
C PRO A 727 11.54 18.16 38.24
N ALA A 728 10.47 18.78 38.75
CA ALA A 728 10.21 18.96 40.18
C ALA A 728 8.75 18.61 40.51
N ASP A 729 8.48 18.17 41.74
CA ASP A 729 7.17 17.62 42.14
C ASP A 729 6.02 18.63 42.13
N SER A 730 6.33 19.92 42.22
CA SER A 730 5.33 21.00 42.28
C SER A 730 4.52 21.16 41.00
N GLU A 731 5.02 20.68 39.85
CA GLU A 731 4.40 20.96 38.56
C GLU A 731 4.63 19.88 37.50
N PRO A 732 3.61 19.57 36.69
CA PRO A 732 3.78 18.69 35.54
C PRO A 732 4.49 19.44 34.38
N PRO A 733 5.14 18.72 33.43
CA PRO A 733 5.87 19.34 32.33
C PRO A 733 5.09 20.37 31.49
N PRO A 734 3.79 20.19 31.18
CA PRO A 734 3.02 21.23 30.47
C PRO A 734 2.89 22.54 31.26
N LEU A 735 2.75 22.46 32.59
CA LEU A 735 2.68 23.66 33.43
C LEU A 735 4.05 24.33 33.53
N LEU A 736 5.14 23.56 33.53
CA LEU A 736 6.50 24.10 33.45
C LEU A 736 6.69 24.92 32.16
N VAL A 737 6.29 24.37 31.00
CA VAL A 737 6.35 25.10 29.72
C VAL A 737 5.51 26.36 29.78
N TYR A 738 4.29 26.30 30.35
CA TYR A 738 3.45 27.47 30.53
C TYR A 738 4.13 28.55 31.39
N LYS A 739 4.70 28.17 32.54
CA LYS A 739 5.43 29.10 33.42
C LYS A 739 6.69 29.65 32.76
N TRP A 740 7.36 28.87 31.92
CA TRP A 740 8.49 29.32 31.12
C TRP A 740 8.07 30.42 30.15
N CYS A 741 7.01 30.19 29.37
CA CYS A 741 6.46 31.21 28.47
C CYS A 741 6.00 32.47 29.23
N GLN A 742 5.31 32.30 30.36
CA GLN A 742 4.89 33.41 31.21
C GLN A 742 6.08 34.15 31.81
N GLY A 743 7.13 33.42 32.21
CA GLY A 743 8.38 33.97 32.74
C GLY A 743 9.08 34.85 31.72
N ILE A 744 9.22 34.37 30.47
CA ILE A 744 9.78 35.16 29.36
C ILE A 744 8.95 36.42 29.14
N ASN A 745 7.62 36.29 29.05
CA ASN A 745 6.75 37.43 28.77
C ASN A 745 6.74 38.51 29.87
N ASN A 746 7.05 38.12 31.11
CA ASN A 746 7.07 39.03 32.26
C ASN A 746 8.44 39.68 32.51
N LEU A 747 9.44 39.44 31.64
CA LEU A 747 10.72 40.14 31.71
C LEU A 747 10.56 41.60 31.26
N GLN A 748 11.32 42.49 31.87
CA GLN A 748 11.31 43.93 31.57
C GLN A 748 11.78 44.16 30.12
N ASP A 749 10.97 44.88 29.35
CA ASP A 749 11.25 45.34 27.97
C ASP A 749 11.73 44.21 27.02
N ILE A 750 11.32 42.97 27.30
CA ILE A 750 11.82 41.78 26.59
C ILE A 750 11.50 41.75 25.10
N TRP A 751 10.41 42.40 24.70
CA TRP A 751 9.97 42.47 23.30
C TRP A 751 10.41 43.75 22.60
N ASP A 752 11.03 44.70 23.33
CA ASP A 752 11.58 45.92 22.75
C ASP A 752 12.91 45.61 22.05
N THR A 753 12.98 45.96 20.76
CA THR A 753 14.13 45.71 19.89
C THR A 753 14.58 46.99 19.17
N ASN A 754 14.24 48.15 19.75
CA ASN A 754 14.46 49.47 19.15
C ASN A 754 15.93 49.91 19.20
N GLU A 755 16.70 49.46 20.19
CA GLU A 755 18.13 49.79 20.35
C GLU A 755 19.06 48.67 19.81
N GLY A 756 18.50 47.71 19.08
CA GLY A 756 19.25 46.56 18.56
C GLY A 756 19.39 45.42 19.58
N GLU A 757 18.44 45.28 20.50
CA GLU A 757 18.37 44.18 21.44
C GLU A 757 17.97 42.87 20.73
N TYR A 758 18.44 41.73 21.26
CA TYR A 758 18.13 40.40 20.73
C TYR A 758 17.78 39.44 21.86
N ASN A 759 16.75 38.64 21.64
CA ASN A 759 16.42 37.50 22.49
C ASN A 759 17.11 36.24 21.97
N VAL A 760 17.81 35.53 22.86
CA VAL A 760 18.47 34.26 22.54
C VAL A 760 17.91 33.17 23.43
N MET A 761 17.27 32.17 22.82
CA MET A 761 16.84 30.94 23.49
C MET A 761 17.83 29.82 23.15
N LEU A 762 18.52 29.30 24.17
CA LEU A 762 19.42 28.15 24.02
C LEU A 762 18.77 26.89 24.59
N GLU A 763 18.44 25.96 23.70
CA GLU A 763 18.00 24.61 24.08
C GLU A 763 19.06 23.59 23.66
N SER A 764 19.52 22.79 24.61
CA SER A 764 20.57 21.79 24.37
C SER A 764 20.42 20.59 25.29
N GLN A 765 21.19 19.54 25.02
CA GLN A 765 21.28 18.36 25.88
C GLN A 765 22.73 18.16 26.29
N PHE A 766 22.95 17.75 27.54
CA PHE A 766 24.27 17.32 27.99
C PHE A 766 24.60 15.96 27.39
N GLU A 767 25.32 15.97 26.27
CA GLU A 767 25.75 14.78 25.55
C GLU A 767 26.57 13.84 26.45
N LYS A 768 26.17 12.58 26.53
CA LYS A 768 26.87 11.52 27.27
C LYS A 768 27.11 11.81 28.76
N LEU A 769 26.25 12.60 29.41
CA LEU A 769 26.38 12.92 30.84
C LEU A 769 26.56 11.66 31.68
N TYR A 770 25.65 10.69 31.55
CA TYR A 770 25.68 9.44 32.33
C TYR A 770 26.90 8.56 32.04
N GLU A 771 27.40 8.57 30.80
CA GLU A 771 28.52 7.73 30.35
C GLU A 771 29.88 8.26 30.84
N LYS A 772 29.97 9.58 31.11
CA LYS A 772 31.22 10.29 31.39
C LYS A 772 31.40 10.73 32.85
N ILE A 773 30.58 10.25 33.77
CA ILE A 773 30.75 10.55 35.21
C ILE A 773 31.95 9.75 35.74
N ASP A 774 32.96 10.45 36.27
CA ASP A 774 34.06 9.81 37.01
C ASP A 774 33.62 9.52 38.45
N LEU A 775 33.63 8.25 38.82
CA LEU A 775 33.22 7.79 40.15
C LEU A 775 34.13 8.30 41.27
N THR A 776 35.41 8.56 40.99
CA THR A 776 36.35 9.07 42.01
C THR A 776 36.02 10.51 42.39
N LEU A 777 35.75 11.36 41.39
CA LEU A 777 35.28 12.72 41.60
C LEU A 777 33.86 12.73 42.17
N LEU A 778 32.97 11.86 41.68
CA LEU A 778 31.61 11.74 42.20
C LEU A 778 31.60 11.43 43.71
N ASN A 779 32.45 10.51 44.18
CA ASN A 779 32.56 10.20 45.61
C ASN A 779 32.96 11.44 46.42
N ARG A 780 33.96 12.20 45.94
CA ARG A 780 34.39 13.45 46.59
C ARG A 780 33.28 14.49 46.65
N LEU A 781 32.51 14.64 45.57
CA LEU A 781 31.38 15.56 45.52
C LEU A 781 30.23 15.12 46.44
N LEU A 782 29.90 13.82 46.45
CA LEU A 782 28.85 13.28 47.32
C LEU A 782 29.18 13.45 48.80
N ARG A 783 30.45 13.28 49.21
CA ARG A 783 30.90 13.52 50.60
C ARG A 783 30.69 14.96 51.09
N LEU A 784 30.51 15.93 50.20
CA LEU A 784 30.13 17.30 50.57
C LEU A 784 28.63 17.41 50.91
N ILE A 785 27.83 16.50 50.38
CA ILE A 785 26.36 16.55 50.41
C ILE A 785 25.80 15.62 51.48
N VAL A 786 26.32 14.39 51.57
CA VAL A 786 25.82 13.31 52.44
C VAL A 786 26.93 12.78 53.36
N ASP A 787 26.54 12.00 54.36
CA ASP A 787 27.47 11.26 55.21
C ASP A 787 28.41 10.37 54.38
N HIS A 788 29.65 10.28 54.82
CA HIS A 788 30.70 9.52 54.15
C HIS A 788 30.32 8.06 53.86
N ASN A 789 29.58 7.38 54.75
CA ASN A 789 29.17 6.00 54.51
C ASN A 789 28.14 5.88 53.38
N ILE A 790 27.24 6.85 53.27
CA ILE A 790 26.26 6.91 52.18
C ILE A 790 26.96 7.21 50.86
N ALA A 791 27.89 8.18 50.87
CA ALA A 791 28.67 8.51 49.68
C ALA A 791 29.46 7.28 49.19
N ASP A 792 30.08 6.54 50.10
CA ASP A 792 30.83 5.32 49.75
C ASP A 792 29.91 4.19 49.27
N TYR A 793 28.69 4.07 49.80
CA TYR A 793 27.69 3.12 49.32
C TYR A 793 27.20 3.45 47.90
N MET A 794 26.93 4.73 47.61
CA MET A 794 26.42 5.17 46.30
C MET A 794 27.44 5.05 45.16
N THR A 795 28.74 5.13 45.48
CA THR A 795 29.80 5.06 44.46
C THR A 795 30.41 3.69 44.25
N ALA A 796 30.31 2.81 45.26
CA ALA A 796 30.73 1.41 45.16
C ALA A 796 29.69 0.62 44.36
#